data_AF-A0A1M2VE10-F1
#
_entry.id   AF-A0A1M2VE10-F1
#
_cell.length_a   1.000
_cell.length_b   1.000
_cell.length_c   1.000
_cell.angle_alpha   90.00
_cell.angle_beta   90.00
_cell.angle_gamma   90.00
#
_symmetry.space_group_name_H-M   'P 1'
#
loop_
_entity.id
_entity.type
_entity.pdbx_description
1 polymer ?
#
loop_
_entity_poly.entity_id
_entity_poly.type
_entity_poly.pdbx_seq_one_letter_code
_entity_poly.pdbx_strand_id
1 'polypeptide(L)'
;MSLLYKNLRIHQVFGANTDVGKTVLTSALVRASAAAGHSVYYLKPVSTGPMSDADDDPTLSGTTQLDAYRPLFLPTVLIGDSRLGGISSTIASYEAMLIRGYIVDAVLLFRDEYYRNWEYLAPYFAERGIPVTSIQPPPEREADPSADASLTEHYYQNIVPDTGDSTIFDVVKHLDTCHTRRLEELDGMPRRTLDSIWWPFVQHGHVKTEADVNVIDSAWGDFFSVYNGKRPTASSKTSIVEPQLDGSASWWTQAIGHAHPALALAAARAAGRYGHVMFPEATHLPALKLAERLVHAGPGRGWAARAFFSDDGSTGMEVAIKMALRAYATRAAGALGGGRRKDLGILGLKGSYHGDTIGAMDACEEGVYTCEWHDAKGYWFDPPTVSIREGKTVVSLPPAIAAETGDGKADVETVSLSWTYNIEERLQSPLTDIYRGYIERTLQKLKDGNGPQIAALVLEPLVMGAGGMLFVDPLFQRVLIDAVRSLDGAPSSAPSEWSGLPVIFDEVFIGLYRLGLRSSTALLGTTPDISVNAKILTGGLVPLAVTLASDSVYRAFLSDSKVDALLHGHSYTAYPVGCEVANETLDIVEKLAASPAWTAAREKWKVPEPENANEKAVWSFWDPEFVHVVSKMDRVAEVMAFGTVLSIKIRDDSAGYESHSARALLKSIKTAAESDALSPAPGGSPFGIHYRTLGNVAYFMLSLNTPASIVRDIEERVWTVLQNRT
;
A
#
# COMPACT_ATOMS: atom_id res chain seq x y z
N MET A 1 -7.53 -3.62 -17.73
CA MET A 1 -6.20 -2.99 -17.61
C MET A 1 -6.15 -1.79 -18.52
N SER A 2 -5.35 -0.76 -18.20
CA SER A 2 -5.37 0.46 -19.00
C SER A 2 -5.03 0.13 -20.45
N LEU A 3 -5.72 0.77 -21.40
CA LEU A 3 -5.52 0.55 -22.83
C LEU A 3 -5.18 1.87 -23.49
N LEU A 4 -4.05 1.89 -24.19
CA LEU A 4 -3.64 3.03 -25.00
C LEU A 4 -2.85 2.51 -26.20
N TYR A 5 -3.20 2.96 -27.40
CA TYR A 5 -2.57 2.53 -28.64
C TYR A 5 -2.13 3.75 -29.43
N LYS A 6 -1.00 3.67 -30.15
CA LYS A 6 -0.47 4.83 -30.91
C LYS A 6 -1.40 5.29 -32.03
N ASN A 7 -2.08 4.35 -32.69
CA ASN A 7 -2.86 4.59 -33.90
C ASN A 7 -4.34 4.23 -33.73
N LEU A 8 -4.80 4.02 -32.49
CA LEU A 8 -6.19 3.69 -32.20
C LEU A 8 -6.65 4.50 -30.99
N ARG A 9 -7.51 5.47 -31.27
CA ARG A 9 -8.23 6.25 -30.26
C ARG A 9 -9.37 5.40 -29.70
N ILE A 10 -9.44 5.29 -28.38
CA ILE A 10 -10.52 4.56 -27.69
C ILE A 10 -11.14 5.51 -26.68
N HIS A 11 -12.46 5.68 -26.76
CA HIS A 11 -13.25 6.47 -25.82
C HIS A 11 -14.37 5.62 -25.23
N GLN A 12 -14.60 5.81 -23.94
CA GLN A 12 -15.80 5.30 -23.28
C GLN A 12 -16.90 6.35 -23.33
N VAL A 13 -18.14 5.95 -23.60
CA VAL A 13 -19.30 6.87 -23.60
C VAL A 13 -20.23 6.53 -22.45
N PHE A 14 -20.43 7.50 -21.56
CA PHE A 14 -21.36 7.41 -20.43
C PHE A 14 -22.50 8.39 -20.59
N GLY A 15 -23.69 8.03 -20.09
CA GLY A 15 -24.81 8.96 -19.97
C GLY A 15 -24.95 9.43 -18.54
N ALA A 16 -25.28 10.72 -18.35
CA ALA A 16 -25.62 11.27 -17.04
C ALA A 16 -26.88 10.63 -16.46
N ASN A 17 -27.76 10.12 -17.32
CA ASN A 17 -28.94 9.36 -16.95
C ASN A 17 -29.34 8.38 -18.07
N THR A 18 -30.42 7.63 -17.88
CA THR A 18 -31.10 6.92 -18.97
C THR A 18 -31.79 7.92 -19.91
N ASP A 19 -31.98 7.50 -21.16
CA ASP A 19 -32.72 8.26 -22.17
C ASP A 19 -32.19 9.68 -22.46
N VAL A 20 -30.87 9.86 -22.30
CA VAL A 20 -30.17 11.12 -22.66
C VAL A 20 -29.63 11.10 -24.10
N GLY A 21 -30.00 10.10 -24.90
CA GLY A 21 -29.52 9.97 -26.28
C GLY A 21 -28.14 9.33 -26.44
N LYS A 22 -27.66 8.56 -25.45
CA LYS A 22 -26.32 7.94 -25.49
C LYS A 22 -26.04 7.20 -26.80
N THR A 23 -26.95 6.32 -27.23
CA THR A 23 -26.80 5.55 -28.47
C THR A 23 -26.78 6.46 -29.68
N VAL A 24 -27.72 7.41 -29.77
CA VAL A 24 -27.85 8.34 -30.91
C VAL A 24 -26.59 9.19 -31.09
N LEU A 25 -26.10 9.78 -30.00
CA LEU A 25 -24.91 10.64 -30.03
C LEU A 25 -23.64 9.82 -30.28
N THR A 26 -23.57 8.58 -29.79
CA THR A 26 -22.45 7.68 -30.11
C THR A 26 -22.46 7.27 -31.58
N SER A 27 -23.63 6.97 -32.15
CA SER A 27 -23.78 6.69 -33.59
C SER A 27 -23.35 7.88 -34.46
N ALA A 28 -23.66 9.12 -34.04
CA ALA A 28 -23.17 10.32 -34.72
C ALA A 28 -21.64 10.41 -34.69
N LEU A 29 -21.00 10.19 -33.54
CA LEU A 29 -19.54 10.16 -33.40
C LEU A 29 -18.89 9.07 -34.26
N VAL A 30 -19.51 7.89 -34.33
CA VAL A 30 -19.07 6.76 -35.15
C VAL A 30 -19.14 7.11 -36.64
N ARG A 31 -20.26 7.63 -37.11
CA ARG A 31 -20.44 8.05 -38.52
C ARG A 31 -19.45 9.16 -38.89
N ALA A 32 -19.28 10.15 -38.02
CA ALA A 32 -18.35 11.25 -38.25
C ALA A 32 -16.89 10.77 -38.29
N SER A 33 -16.51 9.85 -37.39
CA SER A 33 -15.17 9.25 -37.39
C SER A 33 -14.92 8.43 -38.66
N ALA A 34 -15.92 7.67 -39.12
CA ALA A 34 -15.82 6.91 -40.37
C ALA A 34 -15.71 7.83 -41.60
N ALA A 35 -16.51 8.90 -41.65
CA ALA A 35 -16.45 9.91 -42.71
C ALA A 35 -15.11 10.68 -42.71
N ALA A 36 -14.50 10.89 -41.54
CA ALA A 36 -13.15 11.44 -41.39
C ALA A 36 -12.02 10.44 -41.73
N GLY A 37 -12.36 9.23 -42.19
CA GLY A 37 -11.38 8.23 -42.66
C GLY A 37 -10.82 7.31 -41.57
N HIS A 38 -11.37 7.33 -40.36
CA HIS A 38 -10.96 6.39 -39.31
C HIS A 38 -11.66 5.04 -39.47
N SER A 39 -10.95 3.94 -39.18
CA SER A 39 -11.61 2.65 -38.92
C SER A 39 -12.36 2.73 -37.60
N VAL A 40 -13.64 2.35 -37.61
CA VAL A 40 -14.50 2.47 -36.42
C VAL A 40 -14.97 1.11 -35.95
N TYR A 41 -14.90 0.95 -34.63
CA TYR A 41 -15.40 -0.21 -33.90
C TYR A 41 -16.33 0.29 -32.79
N TYR A 42 -17.46 -0.39 -32.60
CA TYR A 42 -18.41 -0.08 -31.54
C TYR A 42 -18.61 -1.32 -30.68
N LEU A 43 -18.48 -1.14 -29.36
CA LEU A 43 -18.66 -2.19 -28.37
C LEU A 43 -19.68 -1.71 -27.33
N LYS A 44 -20.69 -2.55 -27.06
CA LYS A 44 -21.69 -2.32 -26.02
C LYS A 44 -21.65 -3.49 -25.03
N PRO A 45 -20.76 -3.46 -24.02
CA PRO A 45 -20.47 -4.65 -23.21
C PRO A 45 -21.61 -5.06 -22.26
N VAL A 46 -22.53 -4.15 -21.96
CA VAL A 46 -23.66 -4.36 -21.04
C VAL A 46 -24.88 -3.71 -21.65
N SER A 47 -25.98 -4.46 -21.78
CA SER A 47 -27.29 -3.89 -22.08
C SER A 47 -28.20 -4.02 -20.87
N THR A 48 -28.85 -2.92 -20.50
CA THR A 48 -29.84 -2.88 -19.42
C THR A 48 -31.16 -2.43 -20.02
N GLY A 49 -32.10 -3.37 -20.21
CA GLY A 49 -33.39 -3.16 -20.87
C GLY A 49 -34.11 -4.50 -21.13
N PRO A 50 -35.34 -4.51 -21.68
CA PRO A 50 -35.97 -5.72 -22.19
C PRO A 50 -35.05 -6.42 -23.22
N MET A 51 -35.11 -7.75 -23.35
CA MET A 51 -34.26 -8.47 -24.33
C MET A 51 -34.46 -7.98 -25.78
N SER A 52 -35.61 -7.34 -26.09
CA SER A 52 -35.86 -6.70 -27.39
C SER A 52 -34.94 -5.49 -27.67
N ASP A 53 -34.38 -4.91 -26.62
CA ASP A 53 -33.53 -3.70 -26.65
C ASP A 53 -32.07 -4.05 -26.27
N ALA A 54 -31.80 -5.35 -26.06
CA ALA A 54 -30.50 -5.89 -25.72
C ALA A 54 -29.73 -6.30 -26.97
N ASP A 55 -28.51 -5.79 -27.10
CA ASP A 55 -27.58 -6.24 -28.13
C ASP A 55 -26.75 -7.45 -27.64
N ASP A 56 -26.63 -7.67 -26.31
CA ASP A 56 -25.95 -8.82 -25.65
C ASP A 56 -26.36 -8.96 -24.15
N ASP A 57 -26.09 -10.15 -23.57
CA ASP A 57 -26.65 -10.72 -22.31
C ASP A 57 -25.95 -10.45 -20.92
N PRO A 58 -24.76 -9.80 -20.76
CA PRO A 58 -24.16 -9.65 -19.43
C PRO A 58 -24.81 -8.52 -18.61
N THR A 59 -25.27 -8.83 -17.40
CA THR A 59 -25.59 -7.82 -16.36
C THR A 59 -24.42 -7.69 -15.37
N LEU A 60 -24.18 -6.47 -14.86
CA LEU A 60 -23.14 -6.25 -13.84
C LEU A 60 -23.61 -6.75 -12.47
N SER A 61 -22.78 -7.54 -11.80
CA SER A 61 -23.05 -8.17 -10.50
C SER A 61 -22.92 -7.18 -9.33
N GLY A 62 -23.83 -6.20 -9.24
CA GLY A 62 -23.92 -5.26 -8.11
C GLY A 62 -22.81 -4.21 -8.01
N THR A 63 -21.77 -4.28 -8.85
CA THR A 63 -20.71 -3.28 -8.97
C THR A 63 -21.16 -2.13 -9.87
N THR A 64 -20.84 -0.88 -9.53
CA THR A 64 -21.19 0.26 -10.39
C THR A 64 -20.41 0.20 -11.71
N GLN A 65 -20.98 0.73 -12.80
CA GLN A 65 -20.28 0.77 -14.10
C GLN A 65 -18.94 1.53 -14.01
N LEU A 66 -18.89 2.62 -13.24
CA LEU A 66 -17.65 3.39 -13.06
C LEU A 66 -16.56 2.54 -12.38
N ASP A 67 -16.90 1.72 -11.38
CA ASP A 67 -15.89 0.89 -10.73
C ASP A 67 -15.50 -0.31 -11.61
N ALA A 68 -16.46 -0.91 -12.33
CA ALA A 68 -16.23 -2.03 -13.23
C ALA A 68 -15.30 -1.69 -14.40
N TYR A 69 -15.44 -0.48 -14.96
CA TYR A 69 -14.62 -0.03 -16.10
C TYR A 69 -13.36 0.74 -15.69
N ARG A 70 -13.22 1.13 -14.42
CA ARG A 70 -12.04 1.84 -13.93
C ARG A 70 -10.70 1.17 -14.24
N PRO A 71 -10.55 -0.17 -14.23
CA PRO A 71 -9.30 -0.81 -14.62
C PRO A 71 -8.90 -0.56 -16.07
N LEU A 72 -9.82 -0.17 -16.97
CA LEU A 72 -9.51 0.16 -18.37
C LEU A 72 -8.97 1.58 -18.53
N PHE A 73 -9.30 2.47 -17.59
CA PHE A 73 -8.82 3.86 -17.54
C PHE A 73 -8.86 4.57 -18.91
N LEU A 74 -9.99 4.43 -19.60
CA LEU A 74 -10.23 5.02 -20.91
C LEU A 74 -10.67 6.48 -20.76
N PRO A 75 -10.22 7.38 -21.63
CA PRO A 75 -10.81 8.71 -21.74
C PRO A 75 -12.30 8.60 -22.06
N THR A 76 -13.08 9.53 -21.53
CA THR A 76 -14.54 9.43 -21.49
C THR A 76 -15.21 10.61 -22.19
N VAL A 77 -16.26 10.31 -22.95
CA VAL A 77 -17.25 11.28 -23.42
C VAL A 77 -18.49 11.14 -22.55
N LEU A 78 -18.91 12.25 -21.93
CA LEU A 78 -20.11 12.29 -21.09
C LEU A 78 -21.29 12.84 -21.90
N ILE A 79 -22.38 12.09 -21.93
CA ILE A 79 -23.65 12.52 -22.51
C ILE A 79 -24.50 13.14 -21.42
N GLY A 80 -24.60 14.46 -21.42
CA GLY A 80 -25.40 15.26 -20.49
C GLY A 80 -26.90 15.18 -20.76
N ASP A 81 -27.68 15.62 -19.79
CA ASP A 81 -29.14 15.64 -19.86
C ASP A 81 -29.65 17.05 -20.22
N SER A 82 -30.42 17.16 -21.30
CA SER A 82 -30.97 18.41 -21.80
C SER A 82 -32.28 18.82 -21.12
N ARG A 83 -32.89 17.92 -20.33
CA ARG A 83 -34.20 18.11 -19.70
C ARG A 83 -34.09 18.87 -18.37
N LEU A 84 -35.24 19.13 -17.75
CA LEU A 84 -35.31 19.73 -16.40
C LEU A 84 -34.48 18.91 -15.39
N GLY A 85 -33.65 19.59 -14.60
CA GLY A 85 -32.72 18.96 -13.67
C GLY A 85 -31.43 18.45 -14.31
N GLY A 86 -31.32 18.51 -15.64
CA GLY A 86 -30.22 17.93 -16.40
C GLY A 86 -28.85 18.57 -16.17
N ILE A 87 -28.81 19.86 -15.82
CA ILE A 87 -27.58 20.53 -15.37
C ILE A 87 -26.99 19.80 -14.17
N SER A 88 -27.81 19.56 -13.15
CA SER A 88 -27.37 18.94 -11.90
C SER A 88 -26.97 17.47 -12.09
N SER A 89 -27.73 16.70 -12.87
CA SER A 89 -27.39 15.30 -13.13
C SER A 89 -26.08 15.19 -13.91
N THR A 90 -25.88 16.03 -14.93
CA THR A 90 -24.64 16.06 -15.72
C THR A 90 -23.42 16.37 -14.86
N ILE A 91 -23.50 17.41 -14.01
CA ILE A 91 -22.40 17.79 -13.12
C ILE A 91 -22.14 16.69 -12.08
N ALA A 92 -23.18 16.13 -11.46
CA ALA A 92 -23.02 15.06 -10.48
C ALA A 92 -22.38 13.80 -11.08
N SER A 93 -22.76 13.41 -12.31
CA SER A 93 -22.13 12.30 -13.02
C SER A 93 -20.65 12.58 -13.32
N TYR A 94 -20.33 13.80 -13.75
CA TYR A 94 -18.95 14.24 -13.97
C TYR A 94 -18.11 14.18 -12.69
N GLU A 95 -18.61 14.70 -11.57
CA GLU A 95 -17.91 14.66 -10.28
C GLU A 95 -17.71 13.23 -9.78
N ALA A 96 -18.70 12.35 -9.99
CA ALA A 96 -18.57 10.93 -9.66
C ALA A 96 -17.47 10.21 -10.47
N MET A 97 -17.26 10.62 -11.73
CA MET A 97 -16.17 10.16 -12.59
C MET A 97 -14.81 10.70 -12.10
N LEU A 98 -14.73 12.00 -11.79
CA LEU A 98 -13.52 12.64 -11.29
C LEU A 98 -12.98 12.01 -10.00
N ILE A 99 -13.86 11.70 -9.05
CA ILE A 99 -13.46 11.05 -7.79
C ILE A 99 -12.83 9.67 -8.03
N ARG A 100 -13.16 9.02 -9.15
CA ARG A 100 -12.56 7.74 -9.57
C ARG A 100 -11.36 7.93 -10.49
N GLY A 101 -10.97 9.18 -10.79
CA GLY A 101 -9.82 9.52 -11.60
C GLY A 101 -10.04 9.48 -13.12
N TYR A 102 -11.29 9.34 -13.59
CA TYR A 102 -11.58 9.34 -15.02
C TYR A 102 -11.19 10.66 -15.68
N ILE A 103 -10.73 10.57 -16.94
CA ILE A 103 -10.48 11.72 -17.81
C ILE A 103 -11.74 11.92 -18.67
N VAL A 104 -12.39 13.08 -18.57
CA VAL A 104 -13.55 13.42 -19.41
C VAL A 104 -13.10 14.42 -20.46
N ASP A 105 -13.08 13.98 -21.72
CA ASP A 105 -12.55 14.77 -22.85
C ASP A 105 -13.59 15.69 -23.47
N ALA A 106 -14.88 15.34 -23.39
CA ALA A 106 -15.97 16.11 -23.98
C ALA A 106 -17.31 15.83 -23.29
N VAL A 107 -18.20 16.82 -23.35
CA VAL A 107 -19.61 16.69 -22.94
C VAL A 107 -20.50 16.94 -24.14
N LEU A 108 -21.40 16.01 -24.45
CA LEU A 108 -22.40 16.18 -25.51
C LEU A 108 -23.80 16.12 -24.90
N LEU A 109 -24.74 16.87 -25.45
CA LEU A 109 -26.14 16.77 -25.06
C LEU A 109 -27.04 17.19 -26.21
N PHE A 110 -28.31 16.82 -26.14
CA PHE A 110 -29.28 17.36 -27.08
C PHE A 110 -29.57 18.84 -26.80
N ARG A 111 -29.94 19.54 -27.86
CA ARG A 111 -30.41 20.91 -27.83
C ARG A 111 -31.90 20.91 -27.48
N ASP A 112 -32.26 21.76 -26.55
CA ASP A 112 -33.59 21.95 -25.99
C ASP A 112 -33.82 23.46 -25.80
N GLU A 113 -34.47 24.09 -26.77
CA GLU A 113 -34.65 25.56 -26.79
C GLU A 113 -35.42 26.11 -25.59
N TYR A 114 -36.12 25.24 -24.84
CA TYR A 114 -36.83 25.64 -23.64
C TYR A 114 -35.90 25.69 -22.42
N TYR A 115 -35.19 24.59 -22.10
CA TYR A 115 -34.35 24.51 -20.90
C TYR A 115 -32.96 25.11 -21.07
N ARG A 116 -32.40 25.07 -22.29
CA ARG A 116 -31.12 25.71 -22.62
C ARG A 116 -29.94 25.28 -21.74
N ASN A 117 -29.94 24.03 -21.25
CA ASN A 117 -28.92 23.51 -20.33
C ASN A 117 -27.48 23.67 -20.85
N TRP A 118 -27.26 23.56 -22.17
CA TRP A 118 -25.92 23.69 -22.76
C TRP A 118 -25.30 25.07 -22.53
N GLU A 119 -26.11 26.14 -22.43
CA GLU A 119 -25.60 27.50 -22.22
C GLU A 119 -25.03 27.68 -20.82
N TYR A 120 -25.57 26.96 -19.84
CA TYR A 120 -25.01 26.91 -18.49
C TYR A 120 -23.80 25.98 -18.43
N LEU A 121 -23.90 24.79 -19.02
CA LEU A 121 -22.85 23.78 -18.95
C LEU A 121 -21.59 24.20 -19.70
N ALA A 122 -21.71 24.92 -20.82
CA ALA A 122 -20.57 25.35 -21.63
C ALA A 122 -19.52 26.16 -20.85
N PRO A 123 -19.84 27.30 -20.19
CA PRO A 123 -18.86 28.02 -19.38
C PRO A 123 -18.36 27.20 -18.18
N TYR A 124 -19.24 26.42 -17.53
CA TYR A 124 -18.86 25.56 -16.41
C TYR A 124 -17.75 24.57 -16.78
N PHE A 125 -17.89 23.88 -17.91
CA PHE A 125 -16.90 22.90 -18.37
C PHE A 125 -15.71 23.54 -19.08
N ALA A 126 -15.87 24.71 -19.69
CA ALA A 126 -14.77 25.45 -20.31
C ALA A 126 -13.68 25.85 -19.28
N GLU A 127 -14.07 26.25 -18.06
CA GLU A 127 -13.12 26.50 -16.96
C GLU A 127 -12.26 25.27 -16.60
N ARG A 128 -12.75 24.07 -16.93
CA ARG A 128 -12.09 22.78 -16.71
C ARG A 128 -11.41 22.24 -17.97
N GLY A 129 -11.41 23.02 -19.06
CA GLY A 129 -10.82 22.63 -20.34
C GLY A 129 -11.62 21.59 -21.12
N ILE A 130 -12.92 21.41 -20.82
CA ILE A 130 -13.78 20.40 -21.43
C ILE A 130 -14.82 21.08 -22.34
N PRO A 131 -14.85 20.80 -23.66
CA PRO A 131 -15.84 21.37 -24.55
C PRO A 131 -17.23 20.74 -24.32
N VAL A 132 -18.26 21.58 -24.42
CA VAL A 132 -19.67 21.17 -24.43
C VAL A 132 -20.23 21.38 -25.83
N THR A 133 -20.79 20.33 -26.42
CA THR A 133 -21.43 20.39 -27.74
C THR A 133 -22.89 20.00 -27.65
N SER A 134 -23.77 20.93 -28.03
CA SER A 134 -25.21 20.67 -28.16
C SER A 134 -25.55 20.22 -29.58
N ILE A 135 -26.33 19.15 -29.73
CA ILE A 135 -26.76 18.60 -31.03
C ILE A 135 -28.28 18.64 -31.12
N GLN A 136 -28.86 18.93 -32.29
CA GLN A 136 -30.32 18.88 -32.45
C GLN A 136 -30.85 17.49 -32.05
N PRO A 137 -31.99 17.40 -31.34
CA PRO A 137 -32.57 16.11 -30.96
C PRO A 137 -33.07 15.36 -32.21
N PRO A 138 -33.13 14.01 -32.16
CA PRO A 138 -33.79 13.25 -33.21
C PRO A 138 -35.29 13.60 -33.27
N PRO A 139 -35.92 13.45 -34.44
CA PRO A 139 -37.37 13.63 -34.56
C PRO A 139 -38.15 12.57 -33.77
N GLU A 140 -39.45 12.78 -33.59
CA GLU A 140 -40.32 11.79 -32.94
C GLU A 140 -40.32 10.47 -33.72
N ARG A 141 -40.41 9.36 -32.98
CA ARG A 141 -40.40 8.00 -33.53
C ARG A 141 -41.66 7.75 -34.35
N GLU A 142 -41.49 7.27 -35.58
CA GLU A 142 -42.60 6.91 -36.46
C GLU A 142 -43.13 5.51 -36.14
N ALA A 143 -44.43 5.30 -36.31
CA ALA A 143 -45.06 4.00 -36.06
C ALA A 143 -44.70 2.95 -37.14
N ASP A 144 -44.47 3.41 -38.37
CA ASP A 144 -44.01 2.56 -39.47
C ASP A 144 -42.47 2.40 -39.42
N PRO A 145 -41.94 1.16 -39.30
CA PRO A 145 -40.51 0.94 -39.17
C PRO A 145 -39.67 1.42 -40.36
N SER A 146 -40.22 1.42 -41.57
CA SER A 146 -39.48 1.84 -42.78
C SER A 146 -39.39 3.36 -42.86
N ALA A 147 -40.47 4.06 -42.52
CA ALA A 147 -40.51 5.49 -42.36
C ALA A 147 -39.56 5.96 -41.24
N ASP A 148 -39.60 5.29 -40.08
CA ASP A 148 -38.72 5.58 -38.93
C ASP A 148 -37.23 5.43 -39.28
N ALA A 149 -36.88 4.36 -39.99
CA ALA A 149 -35.52 4.14 -40.47
C ALA A 149 -35.05 5.22 -41.46
N SER A 150 -35.93 5.62 -42.40
CA SER A 150 -35.63 6.67 -43.38
C SER A 150 -35.45 8.04 -42.70
N LEU A 151 -36.32 8.33 -41.73
CA LEU A 151 -36.27 9.56 -40.94
C LEU A 151 -35.00 9.63 -40.08
N THR A 152 -34.62 8.51 -39.45
CA THR A 152 -33.39 8.37 -38.66
C THR A 152 -32.13 8.58 -39.53
N GLU A 153 -32.09 7.98 -40.72
CA GLU A 153 -30.97 8.17 -41.65
C GLU A 153 -30.87 9.61 -42.13
N HIS A 154 -32.00 10.25 -42.46
CA HIS A 154 -32.04 11.66 -42.81
C HIS A 154 -31.55 12.56 -41.67
N TYR A 155 -31.96 12.28 -40.43
CA TYR A 155 -31.45 12.98 -39.24
C TYR A 155 -29.92 12.88 -39.15
N TYR A 156 -29.34 11.70 -39.30
CA TYR A 156 -27.89 11.54 -39.25
C TYR A 156 -27.16 12.21 -40.40
N GLN A 157 -27.72 12.26 -41.61
CA GLN A 157 -27.16 13.02 -42.74
C GLN A 157 -27.11 14.52 -42.45
N ASN A 158 -28.08 15.05 -41.71
CA ASN A 158 -28.11 16.46 -41.34
C ASN A 158 -27.05 16.80 -40.28
N ILE A 159 -26.87 15.95 -39.27
CA ILE A 159 -25.90 16.22 -38.19
C ILE A 159 -24.47 15.76 -38.52
N VAL A 160 -24.32 14.81 -39.47
CA VAL A 160 -23.04 14.31 -40.00
C VAL A 160 -23.09 14.41 -41.54
N PRO A 161 -22.99 15.63 -42.11
CA PRO A 161 -23.03 15.80 -43.56
C PRO A 161 -21.74 15.30 -44.22
N ASP A 162 -21.85 14.87 -45.48
CA ASP A 162 -20.71 14.40 -46.30
C ASP A 162 -19.65 15.49 -46.54
N THR A 163 -20.02 16.76 -46.35
CA THR A 163 -19.09 17.90 -46.46
C THR A 163 -18.02 17.89 -45.39
N GLY A 164 -18.24 17.18 -44.27
CA GLY A 164 -17.34 17.21 -43.11
C GLY A 164 -17.52 18.44 -42.21
N ASP A 165 -18.44 19.34 -42.55
CA ASP A 165 -18.64 20.62 -41.87
C ASP A 165 -19.83 20.54 -40.88
N SER A 166 -19.60 20.03 -39.68
CA SER A 166 -20.55 20.13 -38.57
C SER A 166 -19.88 20.00 -37.19
N THR A 167 -20.61 20.38 -36.13
CA THR A 167 -20.08 20.39 -34.76
C THR A 167 -19.64 19.02 -34.25
N ILE A 168 -20.15 17.92 -34.81
CA ILE A 168 -19.71 16.57 -34.44
C ILE A 168 -18.30 16.26 -34.97
N PHE A 169 -17.91 16.80 -36.13
CA PHE A 169 -16.56 16.68 -36.67
C PHE A 169 -15.55 17.48 -35.82
N ASP A 170 -15.96 18.64 -35.29
CA ASP A 170 -15.16 19.38 -34.32
C ASP A 170 -14.90 18.56 -33.04
N VAL A 171 -15.92 17.85 -32.54
CA VAL A 171 -15.76 16.92 -31.42
C VAL A 171 -14.77 15.82 -31.77
N VAL A 172 -14.91 15.16 -32.93
CA VAL A 172 -13.96 14.10 -33.36
C VAL A 172 -12.52 14.63 -33.41
N LYS A 173 -12.29 15.81 -34.00
CA LYS A 173 -10.97 16.44 -34.07
C LYS A 173 -10.41 16.79 -32.69
N HIS A 174 -11.26 17.24 -31.77
CA HIS A 174 -10.87 17.48 -30.38
C HIS A 174 -10.45 16.19 -29.68
N LEU A 175 -11.20 15.11 -29.84
CA LEU A 175 -10.85 13.79 -29.28
C LEU A 175 -9.52 13.25 -29.85
N ASP A 176 -9.20 13.49 -31.14
CA ASP A 176 -7.89 13.18 -31.72
C ASP A 176 -6.76 14.00 -31.10
N THR A 177 -7.04 15.27 -30.83
CA THR A 177 -6.09 16.17 -30.17
C THR A 177 -5.81 15.71 -28.74
N CYS A 178 -6.84 15.33 -27.97
CA CYS A 178 -6.68 14.77 -26.62
C CYS A 178 -5.86 13.48 -26.65
N HIS A 179 -6.14 12.58 -27.60
CA HIS A 179 -5.40 11.34 -27.75
C HIS A 179 -3.92 11.60 -28.05
N THR A 180 -3.62 12.46 -29.02
CA THR A 180 -2.25 12.85 -29.40
C THR A 180 -1.51 13.45 -28.21
N ARG A 181 -2.15 14.37 -27.47
CA ARG A 181 -1.56 14.98 -26.27
C ARG A 181 -1.24 13.96 -25.19
N ARG A 182 -2.11 12.97 -24.95
CA ARG A 182 -1.83 11.90 -23.97
C ARG A 182 -0.62 11.07 -24.38
N LEU A 183 -0.46 10.78 -25.68
CA LEU A 183 0.72 10.06 -26.19
C LEU A 183 2.00 10.87 -25.99
N GLU A 184 1.99 12.15 -26.34
CA GLU A 184 3.13 13.07 -26.18
C GLU A 184 3.52 13.23 -24.71
N GLU A 185 2.54 13.38 -23.82
CA GLU A 185 2.76 13.54 -22.39
C GLU A 185 3.51 12.33 -21.81
N LEU A 186 3.03 11.11 -22.08
CA LEU A 186 3.66 9.86 -21.64
C LEU A 186 5.05 9.64 -22.26
N ASP A 187 5.21 9.93 -23.56
CA ASP A 187 6.50 9.78 -24.25
C ASP A 187 7.57 10.74 -23.69
N GLY A 188 7.18 11.94 -23.27
CA GLY A 188 8.06 12.95 -22.69
C GLY A 188 8.30 12.84 -21.17
N MET A 189 7.52 12.04 -20.43
CA MET A 189 7.70 11.86 -18.98
C MET A 189 9.10 11.36 -18.58
N PRO A 190 9.71 10.35 -19.22
CA PRO A 190 11.02 9.84 -18.84
C PRO A 190 12.10 10.93 -18.82
N ARG A 191 12.19 11.71 -19.89
CA ARG A 191 13.19 12.77 -20.01
C ARG A 191 13.00 13.85 -18.96
N ARG A 192 11.78 14.37 -18.84
CA ARG A 192 11.44 15.40 -17.83
C ARG A 192 11.72 14.91 -16.41
N THR A 193 11.52 13.61 -16.15
CA THR A 193 11.84 12.99 -14.86
C THR A 193 13.35 13.02 -14.59
N LEU A 194 14.17 12.58 -15.54
CA LEU A 194 15.64 12.63 -15.40
C LEU A 194 16.18 14.04 -15.25
N ASP A 195 15.52 15.02 -15.88
CA ASP A 195 15.92 16.42 -15.81
C ASP A 195 15.49 17.11 -14.51
N SER A 196 14.44 16.62 -13.84
CA SER A 196 13.75 17.40 -12.78
C SER A 196 13.62 16.69 -11.43
N ILE A 197 13.71 15.35 -11.36
CA ILE A 197 13.38 14.59 -10.13
C ILE A 197 14.63 14.06 -9.44
N TRP A 198 14.73 14.33 -8.14
CA TRP A 198 15.67 13.65 -7.25
C TRP A 198 14.98 12.52 -6.48
N TRP A 199 15.12 11.29 -6.96
CA TRP A 199 14.55 10.13 -6.28
C TRP A 199 15.23 9.83 -4.93
N PRO A 200 14.46 9.46 -3.89
CA PRO A 200 15.00 8.94 -2.64
C PRO A 200 15.56 7.52 -2.84
N PHE A 201 16.67 7.18 -2.17
CA PHE A 201 17.29 5.85 -2.20
C PHE A 201 17.64 5.31 -3.60
N VAL A 202 17.93 6.20 -4.56
CA VAL A 202 18.37 5.82 -5.91
C VAL A 202 19.71 6.47 -6.22
N GLN A 203 20.69 5.66 -6.61
CA GLN A 203 21.91 6.16 -7.24
C GLN A 203 21.61 6.50 -8.70
N HIS A 204 21.51 7.80 -9.02
CA HIS A 204 21.13 8.29 -10.35
C HIS A 204 22.09 7.84 -11.45
N GLY A 205 23.38 7.59 -11.13
CA GLY A 205 24.33 7.04 -12.10
C GLY A 205 23.98 5.63 -12.62
N HIS A 206 23.06 4.92 -11.96
CA HIS A 206 22.56 3.62 -12.42
C HIS A 206 21.39 3.73 -13.40
N VAL A 207 20.77 4.91 -13.53
CA VAL A 207 19.68 5.20 -14.47
C VAL A 207 20.31 5.91 -15.67
N LYS A 208 20.57 5.15 -16.75
CA LYS A 208 21.42 5.62 -17.85
C LYS A 208 20.61 6.21 -19.00
N THR A 209 19.36 5.79 -19.14
CA THR A 209 18.52 6.10 -20.30
C THR A 209 17.06 6.33 -19.90
N GLU A 210 16.29 6.95 -20.79
CA GLU A 210 14.83 7.08 -20.63
C GLU A 210 14.12 5.72 -20.47
N ALA A 211 14.68 4.64 -21.03
CA ALA A 211 14.12 3.30 -20.90
C ALA A 211 14.29 2.70 -19.49
N ASP A 212 15.17 3.26 -18.66
CA ASP A 212 15.34 2.86 -17.25
C ASP A 212 14.28 3.49 -16.34
N VAL A 213 13.54 4.50 -16.81
CA VAL A 213 12.48 5.18 -16.06
C VAL A 213 11.18 4.39 -16.18
N ASN A 214 10.66 3.93 -15.04
CA ASN A 214 9.37 3.24 -15.00
C ASN A 214 8.23 4.27 -14.92
N VAL A 215 7.60 4.58 -16.05
CA VAL A 215 6.49 5.55 -16.12
C VAL A 215 5.17 4.86 -15.76
N ILE A 216 4.54 5.28 -14.66
CA ILE A 216 3.24 4.77 -14.20
C ILE A 216 2.16 5.78 -14.62
N ASP A 217 1.26 5.39 -15.54
CA ASP A 217 0.14 6.23 -16.01
C ASP A 217 -1.01 6.24 -14.98
N SER A 218 -1.32 5.08 -14.42
CA SER A 218 -2.38 4.90 -13.42
C SER A 218 -2.17 3.62 -12.63
N ALA A 219 -2.99 3.41 -11.60
CA ALA A 219 -3.01 2.17 -10.82
C ALA A 219 -4.44 1.80 -10.42
N TRP A 220 -4.69 0.50 -10.20
CA TRP A 220 -5.97 -0.06 -9.74
C TRP A 220 -5.78 -1.45 -9.15
N GLY A 221 -6.32 -1.70 -7.96
CA GLY A 221 -6.13 -2.98 -7.26
C GLY A 221 -4.63 -3.24 -7.04
N ASP A 222 -4.15 -4.45 -7.27
CA ASP A 222 -2.73 -4.77 -7.05
C ASP A 222 -1.80 -4.34 -8.20
N PHE A 223 -2.26 -3.53 -9.16
CA PHE A 223 -1.49 -3.29 -10.37
C PHE A 223 -1.33 -1.81 -10.73
N PHE A 224 -0.15 -1.51 -11.26
CA PHE A 224 0.16 -0.33 -12.06
C PHE A 224 -0.23 -0.56 -13.53
N SER A 225 -0.56 0.53 -14.22
CA SER A 225 -0.53 0.63 -15.68
C SER A 225 0.74 1.38 -16.07
N VAL A 226 1.70 0.67 -16.64
CA VAL A 226 3.05 1.18 -16.90
C VAL A 226 3.22 1.44 -18.39
N TYR A 227 3.68 2.63 -18.75
CA TYR A 227 4.03 2.96 -20.11
C TYR A 227 5.30 2.22 -20.55
N ASN A 228 5.21 1.50 -21.67
CA ASN A 228 6.28 0.66 -22.21
C ASN A 228 6.82 1.16 -23.57
N GLY A 229 6.39 2.34 -24.03
CA GLY A 229 6.66 2.82 -25.40
C GLY A 229 8.13 3.10 -25.75
N LYS A 230 9.03 3.20 -24.75
CA LYS A 230 10.49 3.29 -24.93
C LYS A 230 11.21 1.93 -24.84
N ARG A 231 10.48 0.82 -24.57
CA ARG A 231 11.08 -0.51 -24.44
C ARG A 231 11.27 -1.17 -25.82
N PRO A 232 12.31 -2.01 -26.02
CA PRO A 232 12.63 -2.62 -27.32
C PRO A 232 11.53 -3.53 -27.89
N THR A 233 10.63 -4.05 -27.05
CA THR A 233 9.59 -5.03 -27.40
C THR A 233 8.24 -4.40 -27.78
N ALA A 234 8.16 -3.06 -27.90
CA ALA A 234 6.92 -2.37 -28.21
C ALA A 234 6.42 -2.66 -29.63
N SER A 235 5.49 -3.62 -29.77
CA SER A 235 4.75 -3.85 -31.02
C SER A 235 3.75 -2.73 -31.25
N SER A 236 3.55 -2.31 -32.51
CA SER A 236 2.52 -1.34 -32.87
C SER A 236 1.09 -1.88 -32.72
N LYS A 237 0.93 -3.19 -32.52
CA LYS A 237 -0.37 -3.87 -32.38
C LYS A 237 -0.83 -4.04 -30.93
N THR A 238 0.05 -3.81 -29.96
CA THR A 238 -0.24 -3.97 -28.53
C THR A 238 -0.41 -2.61 -27.85
N SER A 239 -1.10 -2.59 -26.72
CA SER A 239 -1.19 -1.39 -25.89
C SER A 239 0.22 -0.93 -25.50
N ILE A 240 0.45 0.40 -25.56
CA ILE A 240 1.70 1.04 -25.11
C ILE A 240 1.73 1.28 -23.59
N VAL A 241 0.66 0.88 -22.91
CA VAL A 241 0.61 0.72 -21.46
C VAL A 241 0.33 -0.74 -21.15
N GLU A 242 1.03 -1.28 -20.17
CA GLU A 242 0.92 -2.67 -19.76
C GLU A 242 0.68 -2.80 -18.25
N PRO A 243 -0.06 -3.83 -17.82
CA PRO A 243 -0.16 -4.17 -16.41
C PRO A 243 1.19 -4.53 -15.80
N GLN A 244 1.46 -4.00 -14.61
CA GLN A 244 2.52 -4.47 -13.74
C GLN A 244 2.00 -4.62 -12.31
N LEU A 245 2.04 -5.84 -11.77
CA LEU A 245 1.69 -6.11 -10.39
C LEU A 245 2.66 -5.39 -9.44
N ASP A 246 2.15 -4.69 -8.43
CA ASP A 246 2.93 -4.10 -7.36
C ASP A 246 3.24 -5.11 -6.26
N GLY A 247 4.20 -6.02 -6.52
CA GLY A 247 4.72 -6.95 -5.52
C GLY A 247 5.58 -6.30 -4.44
N SER A 248 5.78 -4.98 -4.47
CA SER A 248 6.49 -4.24 -3.41
C SER A 248 5.54 -3.55 -2.42
N ALA A 249 4.24 -3.62 -2.69
CA ALA A 249 3.19 -2.87 -2.01
C ALA A 249 3.53 -1.38 -1.87
N SER A 250 4.13 -0.78 -2.90
CA SER A 250 4.59 0.61 -2.95
C SER A 250 5.25 1.07 -1.65
N TRP A 251 6.39 0.43 -1.34
CA TRP A 251 7.12 0.65 -0.08
C TRP A 251 6.33 0.18 1.17
N TRP A 252 5.70 -1.00 1.04
CA TRP A 252 4.98 -1.68 2.11
C TRP A 252 3.74 -0.93 2.64
N THR A 253 3.26 0.08 1.89
CA THR A 253 2.11 0.93 2.24
C THR A 253 0.79 0.34 1.81
N GLN A 254 0.74 -0.34 0.66
CA GLN A 254 -0.52 -0.85 0.09
C GLN A 254 -1.11 -1.94 0.98
N ALA A 255 -2.37 -1.73 1.38
CA ALA A 255 -3.12 -2.66 2.22
C ALA A 255 -4.29 -3.30 1.48
N ILE A 256 -4.97 -2.57 0.60
CA ILE A 256 -6.19 -3.04 -0.09
C ILE A 256 -6.14 -2.78 -1.61
N GLY A 257 -4.94 -2.55 -2.14
CA GLY A 257 -4.68 -2.16 -3.51
C GLY A 257 -4.88 -0.67 -3.80
N HIS A 258 -4.49 -0.28 -5.00
CA HIS A 258 -4.49 1.08 -5.52
C HIS A 258 -5.89 1.57 -5.90
N ALA A 259 -6.10 2.88 -5.74
CA ALA A 259 -7.29 3.60 -6.19
C ALA A 259 -8.63 3.02 -5.69
N HIS A 260 -8.66 2.47 -4.47
CA HIS A 260 -9.88 1.91 -3.88
C HIS A 260 -10.98 2.98 -3.72
N PRO A 261 -12.17 2.83 -4.34
CA PRO A 261 -13.18 3.89 -4.40
C PRO A 261 -13.65 4.41 -3.05
N ALA A 262 -13.78 3.53 -2.05
CA ALA A 262 -14.19 3.92 -0.70
C ALA A 262 -13.19 4.87 -0.03
N LEU A 263 -11.88 4.67 -0.24
CA LEU A 263 -10.85 5.54 0.33
C LEU A 263 -10.80 6.89 -0.39
N ALA A 264 -10.96 6.91 -1.72
CA ALA A 264 -11.06 8.15 -2.49
C ALA A 264 -12.28 8.99 -2.05
N LEU A 265 -13.43 8.35 -1.83
CA LEU A 265 -14.63 8.99 -1.30
C LEU A 265 -14.46 9.48 0.15
N ALA A 266 -13.79 8.71 1.01
CA ALA A 266 -13.46 9.12 2.38
C ALA A 266 -12.58 10.37 2.38
N ALA A 267 -11.53 10.38 1.56
CA ALA A 267 -10.65 11.53 1.40
C ALA A 267 -11.41 12.76 0.88
N ALA A 268 -12.19 12.61 -0.19
CA ALA A 268 -12.97 13.71 -0.78
C ALA A 268 -13.98 14.30 0.22
N ARG A 269 -14.68 13.44 0.96
CA ARG A 269 -15.64 13.85 2.01
C ARG A 269 -14.96 14.66 3.12
N ALA A 270 -13.82 14.19 3.62
CA ALA A 270 -13.07 14.88 4.66
C ALA A 270 -12.48 16.20 4.14
N ALA A 271 -11.95 16.22 2.93
CA ALA A 271 -11.41 17.41 2.29
C ALA A 271 -12.49 18.48 2.10
N GLY A 272 -13.66 18.11 1.56
CA GLY A 272 -14.77 19.04 1.37
C GLY A 272 -15.40 19.54 2.67
N ARG A 273 -15.37 18.73 3.74
CA ARG A 273 -15.93 19.10 5.05
C ARG A 273 -14.98 19.95 5.90
N TYR A 274 -13.69 19.65 5.88
CA TYR A 274 -12.73 20.23 6.83
C TYR A 274 -11.53 20.90 6.16
N GLY A 275 -11.08 20.44 5.00
CA GLY A 275 -9.73 20.73 4.51
C GLY A 275 -8.69 20.34 5.56
N HIS A 276 -7.87 21.30 5.97
CA HIS A 276 -7.00 21.19 7.14
C HIS A 276 -7.43 22.21 8.20
N VAL A 277 -7.50 21.78 9.46
CA VAL A 277 -7.86 22.59 10.63
C VAL A 277 -6.88 22.32 11.76
N MET A 278 -6.67 23.32 12.62
CA MET A 278 -5.79 23.23 13.79
C MET A 278 -6.22 22.10 14.73
N PHE A 279 -5.25 21.31 15.23
CA PHE A 279 -5.50 20.18 16.13
C PHE A 279 -5.18 20.44 17.61
N PRO A 280 -4.03 21.02 18.01
CA PRO A 280 -3.75 21.28 19.41
C PRO A 280 -4.85 22.10 20.10
N GLU A 281 -5.29 21.65 21.28
CA GLU A 281 -6.43 22.21 22.05
C GLU A 281 -7.79 22.18 21.31
N ALA A 282 -7.88 21.45 20.20
CA ALA A 282 -9.09 21.25 19.41
C ALA A 282 -9.36 19.75 19.18
N THR A 283 -10.52 19.44 18.61
CA THR A 283 -10.86 18.09 18.18
C THR A 283 -11.74 18.13 16.95
N HIS A 284 -11.66 17.08 16.14
CA HIS A 284 -12.57 16.82 15.04
C HIS A 284 -12.84 15.32 14.94
N LEU A 285 -14.02 14.98 14.45
CA LEU A 285 -14.54 13.62 14.51
C LEU A 285 -13.60 12.56 13.90
N PRO A 286 -12.94 12.77 12.74
CA PRO A 286 -12.04 11.76 12.18
C PRO A 286 -10.87 11.39 13.10
N ALA A 287 -10.19 12.37 13.72
CA ALA A 287 -9.06 12.10 14.61
C ALA A 287 -9.53 11.48 15.92
N LEU A 288 -10.63 11.96 16.51
CA LEU A 288 -11.18 11.38 17.74
C LEU A 288 -11.58 9.91 17.53
N LYS A 289 -12.36 9.61 16.48
CA LYS A 289 -12.78 8.25 16.13
C LYS A 289 -11.56 7.34 15.93
N LEU A 290 -10.53 7.83 15.24
CA LEU A 290 -9.32 7.04 14.99
C LEU A 290 -8.53 6.78 16.28
N ALA A 291 -8.37 7.79 17.14
CA ALA A 291 -7.72 7.63 18.44
C ALA A 291 -8.46 6.63 19.32
N GLU A 292 -9.78 6.77 19.48
CA GLU A 292 -10.61 5.85 20.24
C GLU A 292 -10.51 4.43 19.71
N ARG A 293 -10.56 4.26 18.38
CA ARG A 293 -10.40 2.96 17.73
C ARG A 293 -9.05 2.34 18.06
N LEU A 294 -7.95 3.04 17.81
CA LEU A 294 -6.60 2.49 18.01
C LEU A 294 -6.31 2.18 19.47
N VAL A 295 -6.76 3.02 20.40
CA VAL A 295 -6.54 2.87 21.85
C VAL A 295 -7.43 1.77 22.44
N HIS A 296 -8.74 1.77 22.14
CA HIS A 296 -9.71 0.93 22.86
C HIS A 296 -10.07 -0.38 22.13
N ALA A 297 -10.07 -0.38 20.81
CA ALA A 297 -10.50 -1.51 20.00
C ALA A 297 -9.38 -2.12 19.12
N GLY A 298 -8.29 -1.37 18.92
CA GLY A 298 -7.21 -1.65 17.97
C GLY A 298 -5.94 -2.21 18.64
N PRO A 299 -4.74 -1.90 18.11
CA PRO A 299 -3.47 -2.42 18.62
C PRO A 299 -3.12 -1.92 20.04
N GLY A 300 -3.73 -0.83 20.50
CA GLY A 300 -3.59 -0.30 21.85
C GLY A 300 -4.43 -1.01 22.91
N ARG A 301 -5.37 -1.88 22.50
CA ARG A 301 -6.36 -2.46 23.39
C ARG A 301 -5.70 -3.18 24.57
N GLY A 302 -6.02 -2.73 25.78
CA GLY A 302 -5.57 -3.34 27.03
C GLY A 302 -4.28 -2.77 27.62
N TRP A 303 -3.58 -1.86 26.92
CA TRP A 303 -2.35 -1.24 27.45
C TRP A 303 -2.20 0.26 27.15
N ALA A 304 -2.65 0.73 25.99
CA ALA A 304 -2.53 2.13 25.60
C ALA A 304 -3.61 2.98 26.25
N ALA A 305 -3.31 4.25 26.49
CA ALA A 305 -4.24 5.24 27.03
C ALA A 305 -4.32 6.53 26.20
N ARG A 306 -3.31 6.80 25.34
CA ARG A 306 -3.23 8.01 24.52
C ARG A 306 -2.75 7.68 23.12
N ALA A 307 -3.19 8.50 22.17
CA ALA A 307 -2.73 8.51 20.79
C ALA A 307 -2.15 9.89 20.47
N PHE A 308 -0.98 9.92 19.85
CA PHE A 308 -0.31 11.12 19.35
C PHE A 308 -0.17 11.01 17.84
N PHE A 309 -0.58 12.05 17.10
CA PHE A 309 -0.56 12.04 15.64
C PHE A 309 0.71 12.71 15.09
N SER A 310 1.26 12.15 14.03
CA SER A 310 2.40 12.70 13.28
C SER A 310 2.25 12.35 11.79
N ASP A 311 3.24 12.71 10.97
CA ASP A 311 3.06 12.71 9.52
C ASP A 311 3.45 11.37 8.88
N ASP A 312 4.47 10.70 9.42
CA ASP A 312 5.01 9.44 8.89
C ASP A 312 5.68 8.57 9.97
N GLY A 313 6.19 7.40 9.57
CA GLY A 313 6.86 6.46 10.47
C GLY A 313 8.06 7.08 11.20
N SER A 314 8.94 7.80 10.50
CA SER A 314 10.15 8.41 11.07
C SER A 314 9.81 9.40 12.18
N THR A 315 8.87 10.29 11.91
CA THR A 315 8.44 11.29 12.88
C THR A 315 7.65 10.67 14.04
N GLY A 316 6.85 9.63 13.77
CA GLY A 316 6.21 8.83 14.81
C GLY A 316 7.22 8.15 15.76
N MET A 317 8.33 7.65 15.21
CA MET A 317 9.43 7.07 15.98
C MET A 317 10.21 8.13 16.79
N GLU A 318 10.44 9.33 16.26
CA GLU A 318 11.03 10.41 17.06
C GLU A 318 10.13 10.81 18.25
N VAL A 319 8.82 10.88 18.03
CA VAL A 319 7.84 11.10 19.10
C VAL A 319 7.95 9.99 20.15
N ALA A 320 8.00 8.72 19.73
CA ALA A 320 8.10 7.58 20.62
C ALA A 320 9.40 7.59 21.45
N ILE A 321 10.54 7.89 20.82
CA ILE A 321 11.84 7.99 21.51
C ILE A 321 11.81 9.12 22.55
N LYS A 322 11.28 10.31 22.20
CA LYS A 322 11.11 11.42 23.15
C LYS A 322 10.23 11.03 24.34
N MET A 323 9.13 10.31 24.07
CA MET A 323 8.24 9.79 25.11
C MET A 323 8.97 8.84 26.07
N ALA A 324 9.70 7.84 25.55
CA ALA A 324 10.41 6.85 26.36
C ALA A 324 11.53 7.50 27.19
N LEU A 325 12.39 8.31 26.57
CA LEU A 325 13.52 8.93 27.26
C LEU A 325 13.06 9.87 28.39
N ARG A 326 11.99 10.63 28.19
CA ARG A 326 11.40 11.45 29.26
C ARG A 326 10.80 10.60 30.37
N ALA A 327 10.05 9.55 30.04
CA ALA A 327 9.46 8.65 31.04
C ALA A 327 10.56 8.02 31.92
N TYR A 328 11.63 7.51 31.29
CA TYR A 328 12.82 7.01 31.98
C TYR A 328 13.45 8.08 32.87
N ALA A 329 13.78 9.25 32.31
CA ALA A 329 14.46 10.32 33.02
C ALA A 329 13.66 10.86 34.22
N THR A 330 12.32 10.94 34.10
CA THR A 330 11.44 11.39 35.19
C THR A 330 11.42 10.36 36.32
N ARG A 331 11.31 9.06 36.03
CA ARG A 331 11.34 8.02 37.07
C ARG A 331 12.72 7.92 37.74
N ALA A 332 13.78 8.03 36.96
CA ALA A 332 15.16 7.93 37.44
C ALA A 332 15.74 9.27 37.95
N ALA A 333 14.93 10.32 38.11
CA ALA A 333 15.39 11.68 38.45
C ALA A 333 16.19 11.77 39.76
N GLY A 334 15.94 10.89 40.74
CA GLY A 334 16.72 10.80 41.98
C GLY A 334 18.09 10.11 41.84
N ALA A 335 18.28 9.31 40.77
CA ALA A 335 19.51 8.53 40.52
C ALA A 335 20.36 9.10 39.37
N LEU A 336 19.75 9.90 38.48
CA LEU A 336 20.42 10.59 37.38
C LEU A 336 20.89 11.97 37.82
N GLY A 337 22.21 12.17 37.90
CA GLY A 337 22.78 13.51 38.05
C GLY A 337 22.41 14.39 36.85
N GLY A 338 22.17 15.70 37.05
CA GLY A 338 21.63 16.61 36.02
C GLY A 338 22.38 16.69 34.69
N GLY A 339 23.66 16.28 34.64
CA GLY A 339 24.46 16.18 33.42
C GLY A 339 24.18 14.95 32.54
N ARG A 340 23.66 13.84 33.10
CA ARG A 340 23.50 12.54 32.39
C ARG A 340 22.28 12.45 31.47
N ARG A 341 21.44 13.50 31.38
CA ARG A 341 20.23 13.48 30.52
C ARG A 341 20.53 13.53 29.02
N LYS A 342 21.71 14.02 28.62
CA LYS A 342 22.15 14.08 27.21
C LYS A 342 22.85 12.80 26.74
N ASP A 343 23.17 11.92 27.68
CA ASP A 343 23.92 10.66 27.46
C ASP A 343 22.99 9.44 27.52
N LEU A 344 21.67 9.67 27.43
CA LEU A 344 20.69 8.58 27.38
C LEU A 344 20.75 7.90 26.01
N GLY A 345 20.82 6.58 26.03
CA GLY A 345 20.94 5.76 24.83
C GLY A 345 19.81 4.75 24.65
N ILE A 346 19.78 4.16 23.46
CA ILE A 346 18.80 3.17 23.02
C ILE A 346 19.38 1.76 23.07
N LEU A 347 18.57 0.80 23.50
CA LEU A 347 18.81 -0.61 23.29
C LEU A 347 18.00 -1.07 22.08
N GLY A 348 18.62 -1.78 21.14
CA GLY A 348 17.95 -2.25 19.93
C GLY A 348 18.50 -3.57 19.41
N LEU A 349 18.16 -3.87 18.15
CA LEU A 349 18.67 -5.02 17.41
C LEU A 349 19.46 -4.54 16.19
N LYS A 350 20.55 -5.23 15.88
CA LYS A 350 21.34 -4.96 14.68
C LYS A 350 20.50 -5.20 13.42
N GLY A 351 20.63 -4.32 12.45
CA GLY A 351 19.81 -4.29 11.23
C GLY A 351 18.42 -3.69 11.40
N SER A 352 18.03 -3.22 12.59
CA SER A 352 16.76 -2.50 12.77
C SER A 352 16.75 -1.15 12.05
N TYR A 353 15.57 -0.73 11.62
CA TYR A 353 15.32 0.52 10.92
C TYR A 353 14.08 1.20 11.47
N HIS A 354 14.21 2.48 11.83
CA HIS A 354 13.16 3.25 12.48
C HIS A 354 12.77 4.54 11.72
N GLY A 355 13.38 4.80 10.57
CA GLY A 355 13.17 6.00 9.76
C GLY A 355 14.44 6.81 9.50
N ASP A 356 14.30 7.81 8.63
CA ASP A 356 15.45 8.56 8.07
C ASP A 356 15.67 9.93 8.71
N THR A 357 14.82 10.36 9.65
CA THR A 357 15.07 11.60 10.40
C THR A 357 16.13 11.33 11.47
N ILE A 358 16.92 12.35 11.81
CA ILE A 358 18.12 12.18 12.67
C ILE A 358 17.80 11.46 13.98
N GLY A 359 16.71 11.80 14.67
CA GLY A 359 16.38 11.15 15.94
C GLY A 359 15.98 9.67 15.80
N ALA A 360 15.34 9.30 14.68
CA ALA A 360 15.02 7.91 14.37
C ALA A 360 16.28 7.14 13.94
N MET A 361 17.14 7.78 13.14
CA MET A 361 18.42 7.24 12.71
C MET A 361 19.36 6.97 13.89
N ASP A 362 19.44 7.87 14.88
CA ASP A 362 20.25 7.71 16.10
C ASP A 362 19.81 6.52 16.98
N ALA A 363 18.59 5.98 16.77
CA ALA A 363 18.12 4.76 17.40
C ALA A 363 18.51 3.47 16.62
N CYS A 364 19.15 3.61 15.46
CA CYS A 364 19.71 2.51 14.68
C CYS A 364 21.22 2.40 14.89
N GLU A 365 21.79 1.24 14.58
CA GLU A 365 23.25 1.09 14.55
C GLU A 365 23.87 1.77 13.32
N GLU A 366 25.18 2.02 13.41
CA GLU A 366 25.99 2.49 12.28
C GLU A 366 25.84 1.57 11.06
N GLY A 367 25.56 2.15 9.89
CA GLY A 367 25.27 1.36 8.69
C GLY A 367 25.03 2.17 7.42
N VAL A 368 24.62 1.48 6.35
CA VAL A 368 24.46 2.08 5.00
C VAL A 368 23.40 3.17 4.90
N TYR A 369 22.52 3.28 5.89
CA TYR A 369 21.44 4.27 5.95
C TYR A 369 21.78 5.48 6.83
N THR A 370 22.93 5.47 7.48
CA THR A 370 23.37 6.53 8.39
C THR A 370 24.04 7.68 7.62
N CYS A 371 24.05 8.88 8.20
CA CYS A 371 24.62 10.08 7.60
C CYS A 371 25.65 10.75 8.52
N GLU A 372 26.30 11.82 8.05
CA GLU A 372 27.40 12.49 8.75
C GLU A 372 27.00 13.15 10.09
N TRP A 373 25.70 13.28 10.37
CA TRP A 373 25.17 13.80 11.64
C TRP A 373 24.69 12.72 12.60
N HIS A 374 24.69 11.45 12.17
CA HIS A 374 24.30 10.34 13.00
C HIS A 374 25.25 10.20 14.20
N ASP A 375 24.68 9.96 15.37
CA ASP A 375 25.41 9.69 16.61
C ASP A 375 24.74 8.51 17.31
N ALA A 376 25.22 7.29 17.01
CA ALA A 376 24.70 6.03 17.51
C ALA A 376 24.85 5.90 19.05
N LYS A 377 23.92 6.50 19.80
CA LYS A 377 23.89 6.44 21.26
C LYS A 377 23.13 5.22 21.72
N GLY A 378 23.78 4.07 21.74
CA GLY A 378 23.08 2.85 22.14
C GLY A 378 23.90 1.58 22.14
N TYR A 379 23.18 0.48 22.25
CA TYR A 379 23.69 -0.86 22.04
C TYR A 379 22.68 -1.69 21.26
N TRP A 380 23.15 -2.42 20.26
CA TRP A 380 22.31 -3.25 19.42
C TRP A 380 22.77 -4.71 19.50
N PHE A 381 21.86 -5.59 19.91
CA PHE A 381 22.11 -7.03 19.92
C PHE A 381 22.07 -7.60 18.51
N ASP A 382 22.99 -8.50 18.17
CA ASP A 382 22.81 -9.38 17.02
C ASP A 382 21.59 -10.28 17.30
N PRO A 383 20.51 -10.22 16.50
CA PRO A 383 19.32 -11.01 16.77
C PRO A 383 19.43 -12.42 16.16
N PRO A 384 18.98 -13.47 16.87
CA PRO A 384 18.65 -14.74 16.24
C PRO A 384 17.52 -14.59 15.22
N THR A 385 17.59 -15.33 14.13
CA THR A 385 16.61 -15.25 13.03
C THR A 385 15.96 -16.59 12.72
N VAL A 386 14.68 -16.57 12.34
CA VAL A 386 13.91 -17.73 11.90
C VAL A 386 13.87 -17.78 10.38
N SER A 387 14.08 -18.96 9.80
CA SER A 387 13.94 -19.17 8.37
C SER A 387 13.53 -20.60 8.03
N ILE A 388 13.10 -20.82 6.79
CA ILE A 388 12.86 -22.16 6.24
C ILE A 388 13.99 -22.48 5.24
N ARG A 389 14.71 -23.57 5.49
CA ARG A 389 15.84 -24.06 4.69
C ARG A 389 15.70 -25.57 4.48
N GLU A 390 15.80 -26.03 3.24
CA GLU A 390 15.70 -27.46 2.90
C GLU A 390 14.43 -28.14 3.46
N GLY A 391 13.32 -27.39 3.50
CA GLY A 391 12.03 -27.85 4.03
C GLY A 391 11.93 -27.86 5.56
N LYS A 392 12.93 -27.36 6.28
CA LYS A 392 13.03 -27.37 7.75
C LYS A 392 12.99 -25.95 8.30
N THR A 393 12.35 -25.76 9.45
CA THR A 393 12.37 -24.48 10.17
C THR A 393 13.61 -24.41 11.06
N VAL A 394 14.42 -23.38 10.85
CA VAL A 394 15.72 -23.20 11.52
C VAL A 394 15.74 -21.85 12.23
N VAL A 395 16.19 -21.85 13.49
CA VAL A 395 16.61 -20.66 14.23
C VAL A 395 18.13 -20.54 14.10
N SER A 396 18.60 -19.50 13.42
CA SER A 396 20.02 -19.17 13.33
C SER A 396 20.43 -18.25 14.46
N LEU A 397 21.38 -18.70 15.26
CA LEU A 397 21.98 -18.02 16.40
C LEU A 397 23.23 -17.25 15.96
N PRO A 398 23.37 -15.97 16.37
CA PRO A 398 24.62 -15.25 16.25
C PRO A 398 25.76 -16.00 16.96
N PRO A 399 27.02 -15.88 16.50
CA PRO A 399 28.15 -16.61 17.08
C PRO A 399 28.29 -16.45 18.60
N ALA A 400 28.00 -15.24 19.12
CA ALA A 400 28.07 -14.96 20.56
C ALA A 400 27.05 -15.76 21.38
N ILE A 401 25.87 -16.05 20.82
CA ILE A 401 24.83 -16.84 21.47
C ILE A 401 25.05 -18.34 21.22
N ALA A 402 25.48 -18.71 20.01
CA ALA A 402 25.84 -20.09 19.67
C ALA A 402 26.94 -20.63 20.60
N ALA A 403 27.92 -19.80 20.97
CA ALA A 403 28.98 -20.17 21.92
C ALA A 403 28.48 -20.50 23.34
N GLU A 404 27.24 -20.10 23.68
CA GLU A 404 26.61 -20.41 24.96
C GLU A 404 25.75 -21.67 24.92
N THR A 405 25.51 -22.23 23.73
CA THR A 405 24.88 -23.55 23.61
C THR A 405 25.89 -24.63 23.99
N GLY A 406 25.43 -25.71 24.64
CA GLY A 406 26.32 -26.80 25.06
C GLY A 406 27.01 -27.52 23.90
N ASP A 407 26.54 -27.36 22.66
CA ASP A 407 27.09 -27.96 21.45
C ASP A 407 27.73 -26.97 20.46
N GLY A 408 27.72 -25.66 20.78
CA GLY A 408 28.31 -24.61 19.96
C GLY A 408 27.64 -24.38 18.60
N LYS A 409 26.46 -24.96 18.35
CA LYS A 409 25.82 -24.90 17.02
C LYS A 409 25.14 -23.56 16.78
N ALA A 410 25.41 -22.99 15.61
CA ALA A 410 24.78 -21.75 15.16
C ALA A 410 23.36 -21.97 14.62
N ASP A 411 23.00 -23.17 14.14
CA ASP A 411 21.67 -23.45 13.60
C ASP A 411 20.94 -24.46 14.49
N VAL A 412 19.76 -24.07 14.97
CA VAL A 412 18.86 -24.89 15.78
C VAL A 412 17.64 -25.25 14.93
N GLU A 413 17.56 -26.51 14.50
CA GLU A 413 16.37 -27.04 13.84
C GLU A 413 15.22 -27.15 14.85
N THR A 414 14.05 -26.63 14.47
CA THR A 414 12.85 -26.60 15.32
C THR A 414 11.79 -27.56 14.79
N VAL A 415 10.81 -27.89 15.64
CA VAL A 415 9.77 -28.88 15.33
C VAL A 415 8.92 -28.46 14.11
N SER A 416 8.52 -27.20 14.06
CA SER A 416 7.73 -26.61 12.98
C SER A 416 7.75 -25.10 13.09
N LEU A 417 7.28 -24.42 12.03
CA LEU A 417 7.08 -22.97 12.09
C LEU A 417 6.09 -22.56 13.18
N SER A 418 4.96 -23.25 13.29
CA SER A 418 3.95 -22.98 14.32
C SER A 418 4.51 -23.12 15.74
N TRP A 419 5.32 -24.16 15.99
CA TRP A 419 6.01 -24.32 17.27
C TRP A 419 7.05 -23.22 17.53
N THR A 420 7.79 -22.82 16.49
CA THR A 420 8.80 -21.74 16.58
C THR A 420 8.17 -20.42 17.03
N TYR A 421 6.95 -20.12 16.60
CA TYR A 421 6.21 -18.93 17.03
C TYR A 421 5.35 -19.14 18.28
N ASN A 422 5.31 -20.36 18.85
CA ASN A 422 4.63 -20.64 20.11
C ASN A 422 5.51 -20.25 21.31
N ILE A 423 5.46 -18.98 21.68
CA ILE A 423 6.29 -18.44 22.77
C ILE A 423 5.96 -19.08 24.12
N GLU A 424 4.69 -19.34 24.41
CA GLU A 424 4.27 -19.91 25.71
C GLU A 424 4.95 -21.27 25.97
N GLU A 425 5.01 -22.11 24.95
CA GLU A 425 5.70 -23.40 25.01
C GLU A 425 7.22 -23.21 25.00
N ARG A 426 7.74 -22.33 24.13
CA ARG A 426 9.19 -22.11 23.99
C ARG A 426 9.84 -21.42 25.17
N LEU A 427 9.10 -20.69 26.01
CA LEU A 427 9.61 -20.14 27.26
C LEU A 427 10.09 -21.24 28.22
N GLN A 428 9.65 -22.49 28.04
CA GLN A 428 10.12 -23.64 28.82
C GLN A 428 11.32 -24.36 28.16
N SER A 429 11.78 -23.89 27.00
CA SER A 429 12.90 -24.50 26.28
C SER A 429 14.27 -24.06 26.84
N PRO A 430 15.32 -24.89 26.71
CA PRO A 430 16.68 -24.53 27.13
C PRO A 430 17.22 -23.24 26.49
N LEU A 431 16.72 -22.89 25.30
CA LEU A 431 17.14 -21.70 24.58
C LEU A 431 16.71 -20.41 25.30
N THR A 432 15.64 -20.45 26.09
CA THR A 432 15.22 -19.34 26.95
C THR A 432 16.29 -18.98 27.96
N ASP A 433 16.86 -19.98 28.63
CA ASP A 433 17.90 -19.77 29.65
C ASP A 433 19.19 -19.24 29.03
N ILE A 434 19.53 -19.72 27.83
CA ILE A 434 20.67 -19.24 27.05
C ILE A 434 20.47 -17.76 26.68
N TYR A 435 19.33 -17.41 26.07
CA TYR A 435 19.02 -16.03 25.71
C TYR A 435 19.01 -15.13 26.95
N ARG A 436 18.36 -15.55 28.04
CA ARG A 436 18.27 -14.79 29.27
C ARG A 436 19.66 -14.53 29.85
N GLY A 437 20.48 -15.58 29.97
CA GLY A 437 21.84 -15.46 30.48
C GLY A 437 22.71 -14.52 29.64
N TYR A 438 22.66 -14.65 28.31
CA TYR A 438 23.38 -13.78 27.38
C TYR A 438 22.96 -12.31 27.54
N ILE A 439 21.64 -12.06 27.53
CA ILE A 439 21.06 -10.72 27.63
C ILE A 439 21.41 -10.09 28.97
N GLU A 440 21.17 -10.78 30.10
CA GLU A 440 21.42 -10.26 31.44
C GLU A 440 22.91 -9.94 31.66
N ARG A 441 23.82 -10.81 31.21
CA ARG A 441 25.26 -10.53 31.26
C ARG A 441 25.64 -9.32 30.43
N THR A 442 25.03 -9.15 29.26
CA THR A 442 25.29 -8.00 28.40
C THR A 442 24.76 -6.72 29.02
N LEU A 443 23.54 -6.72 29.55
CA LEU A 443 22.96 -5.59 30.26
C LEU A 443 23.79 -5.20 31.49
N GLN A 444 24.30 -6.18 32.24
CA GLN A 444 25.20 -5.93 33.37
C GLN A 444 26.52 -5.28 32.92
N LYS A 445 27.15 -5.78 31.84
CA LYS A 445 28.34 -5.15 31.25
C LYS A 445 28.10 -3.72 30.79
N LEU A 446 26.95 -3.42 30.20
CA LEU A 446 26.58 -2.07 29.78
C LEU A 446 26.40 -1.14 30.99
N LYS A 447 25.80 -1.64 32.08
CA LYS A 447 25.62 -0.90 33.32
C LYS A 447 26.95 -0.60 34.02
N ASP A 448 27.91 -1.52 33.96
CA ASP A 448 29.23 -1.38 34.58
C ASP A 448 30.23 -0.61 33.70
N GLY A 449 29.90 -0.40 32.42
CA GLY A 449 30.72 0.30 31.45
C GLY A 449 30.60 1.84 31.52
N ASN A 450 31.47 2.53 30.77
CA ASN A 450 31.43 3.98 30.60
C ASN A 450 30.63 4.43 29.36
N GLY A 451 29.76 3.55 28.82
CA GLY A 451 28.93 3.83 27.65
C GLY A 451 27.72 4.73 27.96
N PRO A 452 26.89 5.04 26.96
CA PRO A 452 25.65 5.78 27.19
C PRO A 452 24.73 5.02 28.16
N GLN A 453 24.00 5.78 28.98
CA GLN A 453 23.03 5.21 29.90
C GLN A 453 21.81 4.74 29.10
N ILE A 454 21.68 3.43 28.91
CA ILE A 454 20.53 2.85 28.24
C ILE A 454 19.24 3.22 28.98
N ALA A 455 18.27 3.73 28.23
CA ALA A 455 17.07 4.38 28.76
C ALA A 455 15.77 3.91 28.10
N ALA A 456 15.83 3.22 26.96
CA ALA A 456 14.68 2.64 26.28
C ALA A 456 15.08 1.42 25.44
N LEU A 457 14.16 0.49 25.26
CA LEU A 457 14.28 -0.61 24.30
C LEU A 457 13.41 -0.30 23.07
N VAL A 458 13.99 -0.33 21.87
CA VAL A 458 13.29 -0.12 20.60
C VAL A 458 13.38 -1.39 19.76
N LEU A 459 12.24 -1.87 19.28
CA LEU A 459 12.15 -3.10 18.49
C LEU A 459 11.23 -2.90 17.29
N GLU A 460 11.68 -3.33 16.11
CA GLU A 460 10.77 -3.82 15.06
C GLU A 460 10.33 -5.24 15.45
N PRO A 461 9.06 -5.47 15.85
CA PRO A 461 8.62 -6.78 16.31
C PRO A 461 8.53 -7.79 15.17
N LEU A 462 8.99 -9.03 15.42
CA LEU A 462 8.90 -10.21 14.54
C LEU A 462 9.70 -10.12 13.23
N VAL A 463 9.65 -9.00 12.51
CA VAL A 463 10.32 -8.84 11.20
C VAL A 463 10.95 -7.45 11.12
N MET A 464 12.27 -7.41 10.95
CA MET A 464 13.00 -6.18 10.61
C MET A 464 13.01 -6.03 9.10
N GLY A 465 12.32 -5.00 8.60
CA GLY A 465 12.03 -4.85 7.16
C GLY A 465 13.25 -4.42 6.36
N ALA A 466 13.72 -3.19 6.59
CA ALA A 466 14.78 -2.57 5.78
C ALA A 466 16.17 -3.20 5.99
N GLY A 467 16.35 -3.90 7.11
CA GLY A 467 17.54 -4.71 7.39
C GLY A 467 17.68 -5.98 6.53
N GLY A 468 16.71 -6.27 5.66
CA GLY A 468 16.78 -7.41 4.73
C GLY A 468 15.68 -8.45 4.93
N MET A 469 14.48 -8.04 5.39
CA MET A 469 13.39 -8.96 5.74
C MET A 469 13.84 -10.04 6.74
N LEU A 470 14.46 -9.60 7.83
CA LEU A 470 14.99 -10.47 8.88
C LEU A 470 13.86 -10.85 9.83
N PHE A 471 13.42 -12.10 9.78
CA PHE A 471 12.43 -12.64 10.71
C PHE A 471 13.15 -12.98 12.00
N VAL A 472 12.98 -12.15 13.02
CA VAL A 472 13.65 -12.29 14.32
C VAL A 472 12.99 -13.42 15.11
N ASP A 473 13.77 -14.19 15.85
CA ASP A 473 13.21 -15.19 16.77
C ASP A 473 12.31 -14.49 17.82
N PRO A 474 10.99 -14.75 17.80
CA PRO A 474 10.08 -14.11 18.74
C PRO A 474 10.38 -14.46 20.20
N LEU A 475 11.00 -15.63 20.47
CA LEU A 475 11.45 -15.98 21.81
C LEU A 475 12.55 -15.03 22.29
N PHE A 476 13.51 -14.67 21.43
CA PHE A 476 14.58 -13.75 21.80
C PHE A 476 14.03 -12.37 22.16
N GLN A 477 13.15 -11.82 21.32
CA GLN A 477 12.49 -10.54 21.60
C GLN A 477 11.70 -10.60 22.91
N ARG A 478 10.96 -11.68 23.16
CA ARG A 478 10.23 -11.86 24.41
C ARG A 478 11.15 -11.86 25.62
N VAL A 479 12.21 -12.68 25.59
CA VAL A 479 13.17 -12.79 26.71
C VAL A 479 13.87 -11.46 26.96
N LEU A 480 14.20 -10.72 25.89
CA LEU A 480 14.79 -9.37 25.99
C LEU A 480 13.83 -8.40 26.68
N ILE A 481 12.55 -8.37 26.30
CA ILE A 481 11.53 -7.54 26.94
C ILE A 481 11.40 -7.88 28.42
N ASP A 482 11.33 -9.17 28.77
CA ASP A 482 11.22 -9.61 30.16
C ASP A 482 12.46 -9.23 30.98
N ALA A 483 13.66 -9.36 30.40
CA ALA A 483 14.92 -9.00 31.05
C ALA A 483 15.02 -7.49 31.31
N VAL A 484 14.72 -6.64 30.33
CA VAL A 484 14.80 -5.17 30.53
C VAL A 484 13.76 -4.68 31.53
N ARG A 485 12.60 -5.34 31.62
CA ARG A 485 11.57 -5.01 32.61
C ARG A 485 11.94 -5.42 34.03
N SER A 486 12.86 -6.38 34.19
CA SER A 486 13.27 -6.93 35.47
C SER A 486 14.50 -6.25 36.10
N LEU A 487 15.12 -5.29 35.40
CA LEU A 487 16.38 -4.64 35.82
C LEU A 487 16.35 -4.00 37.22
N ASP A 488 15.18 -3.60 37.72
CA ASP A 488 15.00 -2.93 39.02
C ASP A 488 14.50 -3.88 40.15
N GLY A 489 14.53 -5.20 39.95
CA GLY A 489 14.32 -6.21 41.00
C GLY A 489 12.96 -6.90 41.05
N ALA A 490 11.89 -6.31 40.51
CA ALA A 490 10.64 -7.02 40.20
C ALA A 490 9.81 -6.24 39.15
N PRO A 491 9.07 -6.92 38.25
CA PRO A 491 8.11 -6.27 37.35
C PRO A 491 7.03 -5.51 38.14
N SER A 492 6.54 -4.37 37.62
CA SER A 492 5.34 -3.76 38.21
C SER A 492 4.16 -4.73 38.12
N SER A 493 3.37 -4.82 39.18
CA SER A 493 2.18 -5.68 39.25
C SER A 493 0.97 -5.10 38.50
N ALA A 494 1.06 -3.85 38.02
CA ALA A 494 0.02 -3.17 37.27
C ALA A 494 0.31 -3.25 35.74
N PRO A 495 -0.61 -3.74 34.90
CA PRO A 495 -0.41 -3.89 33.44
C PRO A 495 -0.09 -2.61 32.65
N SER A 496 -0.28 -1.44 33.27
CA SER A 496 -0.09 -0.11 32.64
C SER A 496 1.14 0.63 33.16
N GLU A 497 1.91 0.03 34.07
CA GLU A 497 3.13 0.60 34.62
C GLU A 497 4.36 -0.17 34.12
N TRP A 498 5.32 0.56 33.58
CA TRP A 498 6.58 -0.01 33.13
C TRP A 498 7.61 -0.04 34.27
N SER A 499 8.42 -1.09 34.31
CA SER A 499 9.58 -1.28 35.20
C SER A 499 10.85 -1.41 34.35
N GLY A 500 12.03 -1.08 34.91
CA GLY A 500 13.29 -1.14 34.15
C GLY A 500 13.32 -0.16 32.96
N LEU A 501 13.29 -0.63 31.72
CA LEU A 501 13.28 0.26 30.53
C LEU A 501 11.88 0.33 29.89
N PRO A 502 11.40 1.52 29.45
CA PRO A 502 10.26 1.62 28.54
C PRO A 502 10.55 0.87 27.24
N VAL A 503 9.55 0.14 26.74
CA VAL A 503 9.62 -0.66 25.53
C VAL A 503 8.80 -0.01 24.42
N ILE A 504 9.44 0.25 23.28
CA ILE A 504 8.84 0.77 22.06
C ILE A 504 8.69 -0.35 21.03
N PHE A 505 7.48 -0.56 20.54
CA PHE A 505 7.23 -1.37 19.35
C PHE A 505 7.08 -0.47 18.12
N ASP A 506 8.04 -0.56 17.22
CA ASP A 506 7.93 -0.02 15.87
C ASP A 506 7.06 -0.96 15.02
N GLU A 507 5.75 -0.70 15.01
CA GLU A 507 4.79 -1.43 14.18
C GLU A 507 4.52 -0.72 12.85
N VAL A 508 5.37 0.23 12.44
CA VAL A 508 5.22 0.98 11.18
C VAL A 508 5.18 0.01 9.99
N PHE A 509 5.98 -1.06 10.02
CA PHE A 509 5.98 -2.08 8.98
C PHE A 509 4.91 -3.18 9.21
N ILE A 510 4.96 -3.86 10.35
CA ILE A 510 4.26 -5.13 10.58
C ILE A 510 2.86 -4.98 11.20
N GLY A 511 2.54 -3.81 11.73
CA GLY A 511 1.26 -3.55 12.39
C GLY A 511 0.07 -3.63 11.46
N LEU A 512 -1.12 -3.60 12.05
CA LEU A 512 -2.40 -3.46 11.33
C LEU A 512 -2.60 -4.53 10.24
N TYR A 513 -2.36 -5.80 10.59
CA TYR A 513 -2.62 -6.97 9.74
C TYR A 513 -1.62 -7.25 8.62
N ARG A 514 -0.48 -6.54 8.50
CA ARG A 514 0.58 -6.88 7.52
C ARG A 514 0.98 -8.36 7.60
N LEU A 515 1.16 -8.86 8.83
CA LEU A 515 1.48 -10.26 9.13
C LEU A 515 0.25 -11.12 9.46
N GLY A 516 -0.96 -10.65 9.12
CA GLY A 516 -2.21 -11.33 9.47
C GLY A 516 -2.66 -11.12 10.92
N LEU A 517 -1.97 -10.24 11.67
CA LEU A 517 -2.24 -9.93 13.07
C LEU A 517 -2.50 -8.44 13.25
N ARG A 518 -3.43 -8.08 14.14
CA ARG A 518 -3.70 -6.68 14.44
C ARG A 518 -2.48 -5.95 15.02
N SER A 519 -1.73 -6.67 15.86
CA SER A 519 -0.56 -6.21 16.60
C SER A 519 0.34 -7.41 16.90
N SER A 520 1.66 -7.20 16.99
CA SER A 520 2.62 -8.22 17.40
C SER A 520 2.45 -8.69 18.84
N THR A 521 1.74 -7.91 19.68
CA THR A 521 1.51 -8.22 21.10
C THR A 521 0.86 -9.58 21.31
N ALA A 522 0.00 -10.01 20.38
CA ALA A 522 -0.68 -11.30 20.47
C ALA A 522 0.34 -12.46 20.41
N LEU A 523 1.29 -12.41 19.47
CA LEU A 523 2.34 -13.41 19.35
C LEU A 523 3.41 -13.28 20.43
N LEU A 524 3.91 -12.06 20.68
CA LEU A 524 4.93 -11.82 21.71
C LEU A 524 4.42 -12.12 23.13
N GLY A 525 3.10 -12.18 23.31
CA GLY A 525 2.44 -12.44 24.60
C GLY A 525 2.68 -11.35 25.64
N THR A 526 3.13 -10.16 25.20
CA THR A 526 3.48 -9.01 26.04
C THR A 526 3.15 -7.73 25.28
N THR A 527 2.84 -6.65 26.00
CA THR A 527 2.51 -5.35 25.44
C THR A 527 3.71 -4.41 25.51
N PRO A 528 3.83 -3.44 24.60
CA PRO A 528 4.80 -2.36 24.74
C PRO A 528 4.29 -1.29 25.71
N ASP A 529 5.12 -0.26 25.94
CA ASP A 529 4.73 0.96 26.64
C ASP A 529 4.41 2.10 25.67
N ILE A 530 4.97 2.01 24.46
CA ILE A 530 4.74 2.91 23.32
C ILE A 530 4.72 2.08 22.03
N SER A 531 3.85 2.38 21.08
CA SER A 531 3.92 1.78 19.74
C SER A 531 3.65 2.79 18.64
N VAL A 532 4.25 2.58 17.46
CA VAL A 532 4.08 3.47 16.31
C VAL A 532 3.44 2.71 15.16
N ASN A 533 2.39 3.29 14.58
CA ASN A 533 1.65 2.74 13.44
C ASN A 533 1.62 3.76 12.30
N ALA A 534 1.91 3.33 11.07
CA ALA A 534 1.78 4.13 9.86
C ALA A 534 1.46 3.19 8.67
N LYS A 535 1.97 3.47 7.46
CA LYS A 535 1.87 2.60 6.27
C LYS A 535 0.46 2.07 6.01
N ILE A 536 0.15 0.83 6.43
CA ILE A 536 -1.18 0.22 6.29
C ILE A 536 -2.27 1.10 6.90
N LEU A 537 -1.96 1.90 7.91
CA LEU A 537 -2.90 2.76 8.63
C LEU A 537 -3.87 3.50 7.69
N THR A 538 -3.40 4.00 6.55
CA THR A 538 -4.18 4.78 5.57
C THR A 538 -4.41 4.05 4.25
N GLY A 539 -4.18 2.74 4.23
CA GLY A 539 -4.38 1.89 3.05
C GLY A 539 -3.41 2.20 1.91
N GLY A 540 -2.38 3.00 2.16
CA GLY A 540 -1.44 3.47 1.14
C GLY A 540 -1.93 4.65 0.30
N LEU A 541 -3.00 5.35 0.73
CA LEU A 541 -3.53 6.50 -0.02
C LEU A 541 -2.87 7.84 0.36
N VAL A 542 -2.64 8.10 1.65
CA VAL A 542 -2.08 9.37 2.16
C VAL A 542 -1.17 9.13 3.38
N PRO A 543 -0.18 9.98 3.67
CA PRO A 543 0.72 9.78 4.82
C PRO A 543 0.02 10.08 6.15
N LEU A 544 0.19 9.23 7.16
CA LEU A 544 -0.21 9.49 8.54
C LEU A 544 0.52 8.52 9.46
N ALA A 545 0.92 8.98 10.64
CA ALA A 545 1.40 8.13 11.71
C ALA A 545 0.65 8.40 13.02
N VAL A 546 0.53 7.34 13.84
CA VAL A 546 -0.03 7.42 15.18
C VAL A 546 0.89 6.68 16.15
N THR A 547 1.37 7.41 17.16
CA THR A 547 2.14 6.88 18.28
C THR A 547 1.21 6.69 19.48
N LEU A 548 0.99 5.44 19.87
CA LEU A 548 0.22 5.07 21.05
C LEU A 548 1.12 5.04 22.27
N ALA A 549 0.62 5.48 23.41
CA ALA A 549 1.36 5.47 24.68
C ALA A 549 0.49 5.00 25.84
N SER A 550 1.12 4.30 26.79
CA SER A 550 0.51 3.95 28.07
C SER A 550 0.24 5.19 28.93
N ASP A 551 -0.64 5.05 29.92
CA ASP A 551 -0.95 6.16 30.83
C ASP A 551 0.26 6.58 31.68
N SER A 552 1.12 5.63 32.05
CA SER A 552 2.34 5.92 32.82
C SER A 552 3.36 6.74 32.03
N VAL A 553 3.49 6.51 30.72
CA VAL A 553 4.30 7.37 29.84
C VAL A 553 3.68 8.75 29.71
N TYR A 554 2.37 8.86 29.50
CA TYR A 554 1.66 10.14 29.41
C TYR A 554 1.85 10.99 30.69
N ARG A 555 1.74 10.38 31.88
CA ARG A 555 1.92 11.06 33.16
C ARG A 555 3.31 11.67 33.35
N ALA A 556 4.34 11.18 32.66
CA ALA A 556 5.70 11.75 32.73
C ALA A 556 5.82 13.17 32.12
N PHE A 557 4.81 13.60 31.37
CA PHE A 557 4.71 14.93 30.76
C PHE A 557 3.63 15.81 31.41
N LEU A 558 2.86 15.27 32.37
CA LEU A 558 1.75 15.97 32.99
C LEU A 558 2.24 16.86 34.12
N SER A 559 2.14 18.18 33.96
CA SER A 559 2.41 19.17 35.00
C SER A 559 1.68 20.50 34.69
N ASP A 560 1.74 21.45 35.62
CA ASP A 560 1.24 22.82 35.41
C ASP A 560 2.15 23.68 34.51
N SER A 561 3.32 23.17 34.14
CA SER A 561 4.34 23.88 33.38
C SER A 561 4.34 23.46 31.91
N LYS A 562 4.19 24.44 31.01
CA LYS A 562 4.19 24.21 29.55
C LYS A 562 5.47 23.55 29.03
N VAL A 563 6.62 23.81 29.66
CA VAL A 563 7.92 23.29 29.21
C VAL A 563 8.10 21.80 29.52
N ASP A 564 7.26 21.23 30.38
CA ASP A 564 7.26 19.81 30.69
C ASP A 564 6.38 18.98 29.74
N ALA A 565 5.56 19.64 28.92
CA ALA A 565 4.77 18.99 27.88
C ALA A 565 5.66 18.40 26.78
N LEU A 566 5.09 17.48 25.99
CA LEU A 566 5.75 16.99 24.79
C LEU A 566 5.71 18.07 23.71
N LEU A 567 6.75 18.91 23.66
CA LEU A 567 6.91 19.98 22.67
C LEU A 567 7.39 19.42 21.32
N HIS A 568 6.57 18.56 20.73
CA HIS A 568 6.71 18.02 19.38
C HIS A 568 5.39 18.27 18.66
N GLY A 569 5.43 18.72 17.41
CA GLY A 569 4.24 18.88 16.60
C GLY A 569 4.59 19.29 15.18
N HIS A 570 3.71 18.99 14.24
CA HIS A 570 3.84 19.40 12.84
C HIS A 570 2.63 20.24 12.46
N SER A 571 2.76 20.99 11.36
CA SER A 571 1.64 21.77 10.84
C SER A 571 0.43 20.89 10.49
N TYR A 572 0.65 19.67 10.00
CA TYR A 572 -0.42 18.74 9.60
C TYR A 572 -0.78 17.68 10.66
N THR A 573 -0.34 17.85 11.91
CA THR A 573 -0.69 16.93 13.01
C THR A 573 -2.21 16.63 13.02
N ALA A 574 -2.54 15.34 12.94
CA ALA A 574 -3.91 14.81 12.93
C ALA A 574 -4.82 15.36 11.81
N TYR A 575 -4.29 15.74 10.64
CA TYR A 575 -5.10 16.35 9.59
C TYR A 575 -6.34 15.47 9.21
N PRO A 576 -7.54 16.06 9.09
CA PRO A 576 -8.80 15.31 8.99
C PRO A 576 -8.88 14.29 7.84
N VAL A 577 -8.25 14.59 6.70
CA VAL A 577 -8.25 13.71 5.52
C VAL A 577 -7.55 12.39 5.83
N GLY A 578 -6.35 12.43 6.42
CA GLY A 578 -5.60 11.23 6.78
C GLY A 578 -6.34 10.39 7.81
N CYS A 579 -6.92 11.03 8.82
CA CYS A 579 -7.66 10.33 9.86
C CYS A 579 -8.95 9.66 9.33
N GLU A 580 -9.68 10.30 8.42
CA GLU A 580 -10.88 9.71 7.82
C GLU A 580 -10.51 8.53 6.91
N VAL A 581 -9.48 8.67 6.09
CA VAL A 581 -8.96 7.58 5.24
C VAL A 581 -8.50 6.41 6.10
N ALA A 582 -7.83 6.66 7.23
CA ALA A 582 -7.41 5.61 8.13
C ALA A 582 -8.59 4.89 8.80
N ASN A 583 -9.63 5.62 9.23
CA ASN A 583 -10.85 5.01 9.75
C ASN A 583 -11.52 4.09 8.70
N GLU A 584 -11.67 4.57 7.47
CA GLU A 584 -12.26 3.78 6.38
C GLU A 584 -11.40 2.56 6.04
N THR A 585 -10.08 2.71 6.03
CA THR A 585 -9.14 1.60 5.81
C THR A 585 -9.33 0.51 6.85
N LEU A 586 -9.36 0.87 8.13
CA LEU A 586 -9.52 -0.10 9.22
C LEU A 586 -10.91 -0.76 9.18
N ASP A 587 -11.96 -0.03 8.77
CA ASP A 587 -13.30 -0.60 8.55
C ASP A 587 -13.31 -1.68 7.46
N ILE A 588 -12.51 -1.50 6.40
CA ILE A 588 -12.36 -2.49 5.32
C ILE A 588 -11.51 -3.67 5.81
N VAL A 589 -10.36 -3.42 6.43
CA VAL A 589 -9.44 -4.46 6.90
C VAL A 589 -10.10 -5.39 7.92
N GLU A 590 -10.88 -4.86 8.86
CA GLU A 590 -11.60 -5.68 9.84
C GLU A 590 -12.65 -6.59 9.19
N LYS A 591 -13.32 -6.14 8.13
CA LYS A 591 -14.24 -6.98 7.34
C LYS A 591 -13.48 -8.05 6.56
N LEU A 592 -12.33 -7.71 5.97
CA LEU A 592 -11.49 -8.66 5.25
C LEU A 592 -10.96 -9.75 6.19
N ALA A 593 -10.51 -9.38 7.38
CA ALA A 593 -10.01 -10.32 8.39
C ALA A 593 -11.05 -11.38 8.81
N ALA A 594 -12.35 -11.09 8.66
CA ALA A 594 -13.46 -12.01 8.92
C ALA A 594 -13.99 -12.72 7.65
N SER A 595 -13.32 -12.56 6.50
CA SER A 595 -13.80 -13.11 5.23
C SER A 595 -13.45 -14.59 5.04
N PRO A 596 -14.24 -15.34 4.24
CA PRO A 596 -13.92 -16.72 3.89
C PRO A 596 -12.55 -16.91 3.23
N ALA A 597 -12.05 -15.89 2.51
CA ALA A 597 -10.73 -15.93 1.89
C ALA A 597 -9.60 -15.96 2.93
N TRP A 598 -9.75 -15.19 4.02
CA TRP A 598 -8.82 -15.22 5.16
C TRP A 598 -8.90 -16.55 5.91
N THR A 599 -10.11 -17.07 6.15
CA THR A 599 -10.29 -18.41 6.72
C THR A 599 -9.57 -19.47 5.87
N ALA A 600 -9.81 -19.49 4.56
CA ALA A 600 -9.20 -20.46 3.67
C ALA A 600 -7.66 -20.37 3.65
N ALA A 601 -7.09 -19.15 3.71
CA ALA A 601 -5.65 -18.97 3.83
C ALA A 601 -5.10 -19.55 5.15
N ARG A 602 -5.79 -19.33 6.27
CA ARG A 602 -5.42 -19.88 7.59
C ARG A 602 -5.51 -21.41 7.63
N GLU A 603 -6.55 -21.99 7.03
CA GLU A 603 -6.75 -23.44 6.95
C GLU A 603 -5.61 -24.16 6.21
N LYS A 604 -5.09 -23.57 5.13
CA LYS A 604 -3.90 -24.11 4.43
C LYS A 604 -2.70 -24.29 5.36
N TRP A 605 -2.52 -23.35 6.30
CA TRP A 605 -1.48 -23.38 7.32
C TRP A 605 -1.87 -24.17 8.58
N LYS A 606 -2.98 -24.92 8.53
CA LYS A 606 -3.52 -25.74 9.64
C LYS A 606 -3.81 -24.92 10.90
N VAL A 607 -4.13 -23.64 10.74
CA VAL A 607 -4.54 -22.78 11.84
C VAL A 607 -6.07 -22.86 11.95
N PRO A 608 -6.63 -23.35 13.09
CA PRO A 608 -8.07 -23.57 13.23
C PRO A 608 -8.90 -22.28 13.17
N GLU A 609 -10.19 -22.45 12.90
CA GLU A 609 -11.17 -21.36 12.92
C GLU A 609 -11.18 -20.64 14.28
N PRO A 610 -11.37 -19.31 14.28
CA PRO A 610 -11.23 -18.52 15.49
C PRO A 610 -12.47 -18.64 16.40
N GLU A 611 -12.49 -19.58 17.34
CA GLU A 611 -13.23 -19.33 18.59
C GLU A 611 -12.41 -18.32 19.41
N ASN A 612 -12.73 -17.03 19.23
CA ASN A 612 -11.95 -15.87 19.69
C ASN A 612 -10.56 -15.75 19.03
N ALA A 613 -10.53 -15.26 17.78
CA ALA A 613 -9.37 -14.76 17.03
C ALA A 613 -8.01 -15.17 17.62
N ASN A 614 -7.57 -16.39 17.32
CA ASN A 614 -6.28 -16.90 17.77
C ASN A 614 -5.15 -16.18 16.98
N GLU A 615 -4.95 -14.89 17.25
CA GLU A 615 -3.87 -14.00 16.77
C GLU A 615 -2.48 -14.46 17.26
N LYS A 616 -2.41 -15.62 17.92
CA LYS A 616 -1.19 -16.25 18.42
C LYS A 616 -0.58 -17.26 17.44
N ALA A 617 -1.09 -17.34 16.21
CA ALA A 617 -0.64 -18.31 15.22
C ALA A 617 0.04 -17.63 14.02
N VAL A 618 1.13 -18.24 13.54
CA VAL A 618 1.82 -17.89 12.31
C VAL A 618 1.14 -18.58 11.11
N TRP A 619 0.83 -17.82 10.07
CA TRP A 619 0.23 -18.29 8.81
C TRP A 619 0.46 -17.27 7.70
N SER A 620 0.18 -17.61 6.44
CA SER A 620 0.39 -16.71 5.31
C SER A 620 -0.66 -16.86 4.21
N PHE A 621 -0.80 -15.83 3.38
CA PHE A 621 -1.53 -15.91 2.11
C PHE A 621 -0.77 -16.74 1.06
N TRP A 622 0.55 -16.82 1.20
CA TRP A 622 1.40 -17.67 0.38
C TRP A 622 1.18 -19.14 0.74
N ASP A 623 1.17 -20.00 -0.27
CA ASP A 623 0.91 -21.41 -0.12
C ASP A 623 2.06 -22.11 0.62
N PRO A 624 1.78 -22.89 1.68
CA PRO A 624 2.83 -23.53 2.47
C PRO A 624 3.62 -24.58 1.66
N GLU A 625 3.00 -25.23 0.68
CA GLU A 625 3.70 -26.19 -0.20
C GLU A 625 4.65 -25.46 -1.15
N PHE A 626 4.23 -24.32 -1.70
CA PHE A 626 5.12 -23.46 -2.50
C PHE A 626 6.37 -23.04 -1.69
N VAL A 627 6.17 -22.56 -0.45
CA VAL A 627 7.26 -22.18 0.45
C VAL A 627 8.18 -23.38 0.73
N HIS A 628 7.60 -24.55 0.99
CA HIS A 628 8.34 -25.78 1.21
C HIS A 628 9.20 -26.18 0.01
N VAL A 629 8.65 -26.17 -1.20
CA VAL A 629 9.35 -26.53 -2.44
C VAL A 629 10.47 -25.52 -2.76
N VAL A 630 10.18 -24.22 -2.67
CA VAL A 630 11.18 -23.16 -2.92
C VAL A 630 12.35 -23.25 -1.94
N SER A 631 12.09 -23.60 -0.67
CA SER A 631 13.14 -23.74 0.34
C SER A 631 14.19 -24.82 0.06
N LYS A 632 13.89 -25.76 -0.85
CA LYS A 632 14.73 -26.91 -1.24
C LYS A 632 15.48 -26.69 -2.55
N MET A 633 15.31 -25.52 -3.18
CA MET A 633 15.95 -25.26 -4.47
C MET A 633 17.41 -24.86 -4.29
N ASP A 634 18.29 -25.42 -5.13
CA ASP A 634 19.74 -25.19 -5.08
C ASP A 634 20.13 -23.69 -4.98
N ARG A 635 19.37 -22.80 -5.62
CA ARG A 635 19.64 -21.35 -5.69
C ARG A 635 19.15 -20.57 -4.47
N VAL A 636 18.33 -21.18 -3.62
CA VAL A 636 17.68 -20.53 -2.49
C VAL A 636 18.45 -20.87 -1.21
N ALA A 637 18.85 -19.84 -0.46
CA ALA A 637 19.53 -20.00 0.82
C ALA A 637 18.50 -20.19 1.94
N GLU A 638 17.46 -19.37 1.92
CA GLU A 638 16.35 -19.39 2.86
C GLU A 638 15.12 -18.74 2.24
N VAL A 639 13.95 -19.17 2.70
CA VAL A 639 12.65 -18.58 2.38
C VAL A 639 11.86 -18.40 3.67
N MET A 640 11.01 -17.38 3.70
CA MET A 640 10.10 -17.14 4.81
C MET A 640 8.82 -16.50 4.30
N ALA A 641 7.68 -16.94 4.82
CA ALA A 641 6.37 -16.36 4.51
C ALA A 641 5.57 -16.14 5.79
N PHE A 642 4.98 -14.96 5.94
CA PHE A 642 4.14 -14.61 7.08
C PHE A 642 3.16 -13.48 6.70
N GLY A 643 1.86 -13.72 6.88
CA GLY A 643 0.79 -12.85 6.45
C GLY A 643 0.89 -12.59 4.96
N THR A 644 1.02 -11.33 4.57
CA THR A 644 1.17 -10.90 3.17
C THR A 644 2.60 -10.94 2.65
N VAL A 645 3.59 -11.20 3.51
CA VAL A 645 5.03 -11.07 3.20
C VAL A 645 5.60 -12.41 2.78
N LEU A 646 6.33 -12.42 1.66
CA LEU A 646 7.21 -13.50 1.22
C LEU A 646 8.62 -12.92 1.04
N SER A 647 9.61 -13.58 1.62
CA SER A 647 11.03 -13.26 1.48
C SER A 647 11.78 -14.48 0.96
N ILE A 648 12.60 -14.30 -0.06
CA ILE A 648 13.44 -15.34 -0.66
C ILE A 648 14.86 -14.80 -0.73
N LYS A 649 15.77 -15.43 0.01
CA LYS A 649 17.20 -15.13 -0.07
C LYS A 649 17.88 -16.04 -1.05
N ILE A 650 18.57 -15.44 -2.01
CA ILE A 650 19.32 -16.16 -3.03
C ILE A 650 20.72 -16.46 -2.51
N ARG A 651 21.23 -17.67 -2.78
CA ARG A 651 22.61 -18.04 -2.49
C ARG A 651 23.54 -17.18 -3.36
N ASP A 652 24.51 -16.55 -2.73
CA ASP A 652 25.48 -15.67 -3.36
C ASP A 652 26.81 -15.76 -2.60
N ASP A 653 27.92 -15.75 -3.32
CA ASP A 653 29.28 -15.70 -2.76
C ASP A 653 29.60 -14.28 -2.25
N SER A 654 28.90 -13.26 -2.75
CA SER A 654 29.00 -11.86 -2.33
C SER A 654 27.81 -11.50 -1.42
N ALA A 655 27.93 -11.77 -0.12
CA ALA A 655 26.85 -11.48 0.85
C ALA A 655 26.70 -9.97 1.13
N GLY A 656 25.46 -9.50 1.34
CA GLY A 656 25.17 -8.15 1.85
C GLY A 656 24.28 -7.27 0.94
N TYR A 657 24.05 -6.04 1.37
CA TYR A 657 23.15 -5.06 0.73
C TYR A 657 23.56 -4.67 -0.70
N GLU A 658 24.86 -4.74 -1.00
CA GLU A 658 25.42 -4.42 -2.32
C GLU A 658 25.22 -5.53 -3.36
N SER A 659 24.76 -6.71 -2.95
CA SER A 659 24.50 -7.81 -3.86
C SER A 659 23.42 -7.47 -4.89
N HIS A 660 23.60 -7.99 -6.11
CA HIS A 660 22.66 -7.87 -7.22
C HIS A 660 22.11 -9.23 -7.67
N SER A 661 22.45 -10.33 -6.99
CA SER A 661 22.10 -11.69 -7.41
C SER A 661 20.59 -11.92 -7.50
N ALA A 662 19.83 -11.50 -6.48
CA ALA A 662 18.38 -11.60 -6.47
C ALA A 662 17.74 -10.82 -7.63
N ARG A 663 18.21 -9.59 -7.87
CA ARG A 663 17.74 -8.74 -8.97
C ARG A 663 18.08 -9.34 -10.34
N ALA A 664 19.27 -9.93 -10.49
CA ALA A 664 19.70 -10.55 -11.74
C ALA A 664 18.87 -11.80 -12.05
N LEU A 665 18.67 -12.67 -11.04
CA LEU A 665 17.92 -13.91 -11.17
C LEU A 665 16.46 -13.66 -11.53
N LEU A 666 15.79 -12.78 -10.78
CA LEU A 666 14.37 -12.48 -10.97
C LEU A 666 14.14 -11.38 -12.02
N LYS A 667 15.11 -11.03 -12.86
CA LYS A 667 14.94 -9.92 -13.82
C LYS A 667 13.78 -10.17 -14.79
N SER A 668 13.60 -11.41 -15.21
CA SER A 668 12.60 -11.83 -16.20
C SER A 668 11.15 -11.70 -15.72
N ILE A 669 10.89 -11.76 -14.41
CA ILE A 669 9.49 -11.61 -13.93
C ILE A 669 8.99 -10.16 -14.04
N LYS A 670 9.87 -9.17 -14.21
CA LYS A 670 9.48 -7.75 -14.36
C LYS A 670 8.73 -7.47 -15.65
N THR A 671 8.95 -8.28 -16.68
CA THR A 671 8.26 -8.20 -17.96
C THR A 671 7.04 -9.10 -17.98
N ALA A 672 6.04 -8.77 -18.79
CA ALA A 672 4.90 -9.64 -19.00
C ALA A 672 5.34 -10.98 -19.59
N ALA A 673 4.72 -12.07 -19.14
CA ALA A 673 4.94 -13.38 -19.75
C ALA A 673 4.32 -13.41 -21.16
N GLU A 674 5.02 -14.02 -22.12
CA GLU A 674 4.47 -14.27 -23.46
C GLU A 674 3.55 -15.48 -23.38
N SER A 675 2.24 -15.25 -23.26
CA SER A 675 1.21 -16.30 -23.21
C SER A 675 -0.08 -15.81 -23.85
N ASP A 676 -0.73 -16.70 -24.61
CA ASP A 676 -2.07 -16.47 -25.19
C ASP A 676 -3.20 -16.75 -24.16
N ALA A 677 -2.87 -17.27 -22.98
CA ALA A 677 -3.84 -17.51 -21.92
C ALA A 677 -4.21 -16.20 -21.18
N LEU A 678 -5.48 -16.07 -20.79
CA LEU A 678 -5.93 -14.95 -19.97
C LEU A 678 -5.29 -15.03 -18.57
N SER A 679 -4.68 -13.92 -18.14
CA SER A 679 -4.08 -13.80 -16.82
C SER A 679 -5.13 -13.40 -15.76
N PRO A 680 -4.80 -13.48 -14.46
CA PRO A 680 -5.65 -12.94 -13.40
C PRO A 680 -5.63 -11.40 -13.29
N ALA A 681 -4.85 -10.67 -14.10
CA ALA A 681 -4.89 -9.21 -14.11
C ALA A 681 -6.25 -8.70 -14.67
N PRO A 682 -6.69 -7.48 -14.31
CA PRO A 682 -7.95 -6.94 -14.81
C PRO A 682 -8.02 -6.96 -16.34
N GLY A 683 -9.01 -7.65 -16.90
CA GLY A 683 -9.18 -7.81 -18.35
C GLY A 683 -8.34 -8.91 -19.00
N GLY A 684 -7.68 -9.77 -18.21
CA GLY A 684 -6.97 -10.95 -18.71
C GLY A 684 -5.62 -10.69 -19.37
N SER A 685 -5.11 -9.45 -19.33
CA SER A 685 -3.87 -9.08 -20.02
C SER A 685 -2.61 -9.67 -19.35
N PRO A 686 -1.63 -10.18 -20.11
CA PRO A 686 -0.35 -10.61 -19.54
C PRO A 686 0.34 -9.46 -18.78
N PHE A 687 0.97 -9.75 -17.63
CA PHE A 687 1.53 -8.72 -16.75
C PHE A 687 2.92 -9.02 -16.20
N GLY A 688 3.69 -7.96 -15.95
CA GLY A 688 4.97 -8.04 -15.23
C GLY A 688 4.79 -7.93 -13.73
N ILE A 689 5.79 -8.33 -12.93
CA ILE A 689 5.79 -8.18 -11.47
C ILE A 689 6.86 -7.16 -11.08
N HIS A 690 6.43 -6.04 -10.52
CA HIS A 690 7.31 -5.13 -9.80
C HIS A 690 7.64 -5.75 -8.44
N TYR A 691 8.93 -5.93 -8.16
CA TYR A 691 9.42 -6.34 -6.86
C TYR A 691 10.69 -5.54 -6.55
N ARG A 692 11.09 -5.55 -5.29
CA ARG A 692 12.33 -4.93 -4.82
C ARG A 692 13.22 -5.97 -4.15
N THR A 693 14.49 -5.62 -4.05
CA THR A 693 15.52 -6.43 -3.40
C THR A 693 16.16 -5.63 -2.29
N LEU A 694 16.61 -6.33 -1.25
CA LEU A 694 17.49 -5.82 -0.20
C LEU A 694 18.73 -6.71 -0.21
N GLY A 695 19.76 -6.29 -0.95
CA GLY A 695 20.89 -7.15 -1.29
C GLY A 695 20.46 -8.42 -2.05
N ASN A 696 20.86 -9.59 -1.53
CA ASN A 696 20.51 -10.90 -2.08
C ASN A 696 19.12 -11.42 -1.66
N VAL A 697 18.32 -10.60 -0.97
CA VAL A 697 16.93 -10.93 -0.61
C VAL A 697 15.98 -10.29 -1.61
N ALA A 698 15.13 -11.09 -2.25
CA ALA A 698 13.94 -10.61 -2.95
C ALA A 698 12.72 -10.76 -2.05
N TYR A 699 11.86 -9.75 -2.03
CA TYR A 699 10.61 -9.82 -1.30
C TYR A 699 9.41 -9.51 -2.17
N PHE A 700 8.30 -10.14 -1.81
CA PHE A 700 6.99 -9.94 -2.41
C PHE A 700 5.99 -9.64 -1.30
N MET A 701 5.12 -8.68 -1.55
CA MET A 701 4.16 -8.20 -0.57
C MET A 701 2.81 -8.01 -1.22
N LEU A 702 1.83 -8.75 -0.70
CA LEU A 702 0.44 -8.72 -1.17
C LEU A 702 -0.35 -7.61 -0.48
N SER A 703 -1.46 -7.21 -1.09
CA SER A 703 -2.54 -6.54 -0.37
C SER A 703 -3.32 -7.58 0.45
N LEU A 704 -4.02 -7.13 1.49
CA LEU A 704 -4.84 -7.95 2.40
C LEU A 704 -6.07 -8.57 1.71
N ASN A 705 -6.39 -8.09 0.51
CA ASN A 705 -7.47 -8.57 -0.36
C ASN A 705 -6.97 -9.12 -1.70
N THR A 706 -5.66 -9.40 -1.86
CA THR A 706 -5.14 -9.95 -3.12
C THR A 706 -5.83 -11.30 -3.43
N PRO A 707 -6.47 -11.45 -4.60
CA PRO A 707 -7.11 -12.69 -5.02
C PRO A 707 -6.15 -13.88 -5.05
N ALA A 708 -6.60 -15.06 -4.60
CA ALA A 708 -5.79 -16.28 -4.60
C ALA A 708 -5.27 -16.69 -5.99
N SER A 709 -5.99 -16.33 -7.07
CA SER A 709 -5.53 -16.55 -8.44
C SER A 709 -4.29 -15.71 -8.79
N ILE A 710 -4.21 -14.46 -8.30
CA ILE A 710 -3.03 -13.61 -8.46
C ILE A 710 -1.87 -14.16 -7.64
N VAL A 711 -2.12 -14.59 -6.39
CA VAL A 711 -1.08 -15.20 -5.55
C VAL A 711 -0.44 -16.40 -6.25
N ARG A 712 -1.26 -17.32 -6.77
CA ARG A 712 -0.80 -18.51 -7.50
C ARG A 712 0.04 -18.18 -8.74
N ASP A 713 -0.34 -17.16 -9.51
CA ASP A 713 0.41 -16.73 -10.68
C ASP A 713 1.81 -16.21 -10.29
N ILE A 714 1.91 -15.45 -9.19
CA ILE A 714 3.20 -14.99 -8.65
C ILE A 714 4.05 -16.18 -8.23
N GLU A 715 3.47 -17.11 -7.47
CA GLU A 715 4.13 -18.33 -6.99
C GLU A 715 4.68 -19.15 -8.16
N GLU A 716 3.86 -19.41 -9.19
CA GLU A 716 4.26 -20.15 -10.38
C GLU A 716 5.41 -19.47 -11.11
N ARG A 717 5.34 -18.16 -11.32
CA ARG A 717 6.39 -17.41 -12.03
C ARG A 717 7.71 -17.36 -11.27
N VAL A 718 7.65 -17.16 -9.95
CA VAL A 718 8.84 -17.20 -9.09
C VAL A 718 9.43 -18.60 -9.12
N TRP A 719 8.61 -19.64 -8.97
CA TRP A 719 9.03 -21.03 -9.02
C TRP A 719 9.72 -21.38 -10.35
N THR A 720 9.12 -21.03 -11.50
CA THR A 720 9.70 -21.28 -12.83
C THR A 720 11.07 -20.63 -13.00
N VAL A 721 11.23 -19.38 -12.55
CA VAL A 721 12.52 -18.67 -12.66
C VAL A 721 13.59 -19.30 -11.77
N LEU A 722 13.22 -19.75 -10.57
CA LEU A 722 14.16 -20.41 -9.65
C LEU A 722 14.56 -21.81 -10.13
N GLN A 723 13.69 -22.53 -10.85
CA GLN A 723 13.99 -23.84 -11.44
C GLN A 723 14.95 -23.78 -12.63
N ASN A 724 14.85 -22.75 -13.47
CA ASN A 724 15.63 -22.66 -14.70
C ASN A 724 17.13 -22.54 -14.38
N ARG A 725 17.90 -23.57 -14.77
CA ARG A 725 19.36 -23.54 -14.81
C ARG A 725 19.77 -22.77 -16.07
N THR A 726 20.05 -21.48 -15.92
CA THR A 726 20.75 -20.69 -16.96
C THR A 726 22.21 -21.10 -17.06
#